data_AF-A0A254RXL5-F1
#
_entry.id   AF-A0A254RXL5-F1
#
_cell.length_a   1.000
_cell.length_b   1.000
_cell.length_c   1.000
_cell.angle_alpha   90.00
_cell.angle_beta   90.00
_cell.angle_gamma   90.00
#
_symmetry.space_group_name_H-M   'P 1'
#
loop_
_entity.id
_entity.type
_entity.pdbx_description
1 polymer ?
#
loop_
_entity_poly.entity_id
_entity_poly.type
_entity_poly.pdbx_seq_one_letter_code
_entity_poly.pdbx_strand_id
1 'polypeptide(L)'
;MRRTFFLLLFLQLVLIACTNSKSAVSDEEAPEEIELVIPEPSDSLLQDSLMRDSLIKDSLLKDSLARIDSLARIDSLFKARELILIHANDLTVELGTNLPDARVNERPAMKVKFNYDFYVSRHEITCSEFNALMKSSAGLTLECTSEKLPAVNLTFYDAVLFANERSKKEGLDTAYTYLAKSFDSEKHCVNLEGFAYHPEIESYHLPTEAEWMLVAKSNWNAKKAWTADNSEYKLHPVCSMADEDELCDMMGNALEWVNDWFGNFRDTLVMNYVGSPDGGALAQRVVKGGSFRNKATSISVHSRGDVYSVTSSTRGDYVGFRLVFGNIPDALWMGSSGRAASSRITPLANSSSVYAHTNTYKTKLAFRNDVTGNLAFIDYSNGTLSVVEIVDSIDVFHPDISPDGSHVAFSTMYEGLDGKSAVYVRDLNEEGSNLIKLDVESAAIPRWRVLESGDTAIVYVTHAGNNKDEAAFRSTSTWQVIFANGKFGIPQKLFDGAFHGGISADGRLAVSGARLLRARVSDHDTVWYNGEQACNVSLSKDGSNRTLFLDFGSSTGRKFAGGRYATHERLFVTDSLGKLIQSFRAPAGYTFDHTEWAGNLNLAVATLVNTNGSHRKIVLLDLQDSSFTELAEGDELWHPNMWVYSEPLVADDSSINVDSAGVYFTPQGSVASVILRYKMELLWKFKDTANVAIFGSSRPLDAIAPLGLDTSFFALNLSNVPNMMATSDYLLTNYVLPHFKRLKYIVVSLDIDLWYHSETGTYNFFSQEYANYPGFVYDKNHDFWKDSVPEELARLTEESLGLEAYQERFIAPRGYNYEPPGNWETAPSVDNDSTWMRELSENYYASLKHLVNILKTAEERDIFVVGIIFPQSPAFKETGSFGRYGIRRSEAPALIEEIKDLEQKYPHFRLWDENKMGDHDYTDEMAFNEDHLSYLGAIQLTTRLDSLLKKLDK
;
A
#
# COMPACT_ATOMS: atom_id res chain seq x y z
N MET A 1 19.67 56.50 7.03
CA MET A 1 20.13 57.10 5.75
C MET A 1 21.37 56.36 5.24
N ARG A 2 21.20 55.17 4.60
CA ARG A 2 22.25 54.37 3.93
C ARG A 2 21.64 53.11 3.28
N ARG A 3 20.67 53.26 2.37
CA ARG A 3 20.02 52.13 1.64
C ARG A 3 19.35 52.61 0.34
N THR A 4 20.10 53.37 -0.48
CA THR A 4 19.55 54.05 -1.68
C THR A 4 20.62 54.20 -2.77
N PHE A 5 21.42 53.15 -3.01
CA PHE A 5 22.50 53.19 -4.02
C PHE A 5 22.78 51.85 -4.73
N PHE A 6 21.93 50.83 -4.54
CA PHE A 6 22.14 49.49 -5.11
C PHE A 6 20.99 48.96 -6.00
N LEU A 7 19.80 49.58 -5.96
CA LEU A 7 18.66 49.14 -6.78
C LEU A 7 18.63 49.75 -8.19
N LEU A 8 19.34 50.87 -8.39
CA LEU A 8 19.43 51.57 -9.69
C LEU A 8 20.39 50.91 -10.70
N LEU A 9 21.12 49.85 -10.30
CA LEU A 9 22.02 49.12 -11.18
C LEU A 9 21.37 47.88 -11.83
N PHE A 10 20.21 47.43 -11.34
CA PHE A 10 19.53 46.22 -11.83
C PHE A 10 18.52 46.49 -12.95
N LEU A 11 18.03 47.73 -13.10
CA LEU A 11 17.04 48.11 -14.12
C LEU A 11 17.64 48.33 -15.53
N GLN A 12 18.94 48.07 -15.71
CA GLN A 12 19.67 48.23 -16.97
C GLN A 12 20.26 46.93 -17.54
N LEU A 13 19.88 45.76 -17.00
CA LEU A 13 20.53 44.46 -17.28
C LEU A 13 19.58 43.32 -17.68
N VAL A 14 18.31 43.62 -18.02
CA VAL A 14 17.32 42.62 -18.53
C VAL A 14 16.91 42.89 -19.99
N LEU A 15 17.34 44.02 -20.55
CA LEU A 15 17.44 44.21 -22.00
C LEU A 15 18.91 43.99 -22.39
N ILE A 16 19.14 43.26 -23.49
CA ILE A 16 20.44 42.68 -23.94
C ILE A 16 20.77 41.33 -23.25
N ALA A 17 20.13 40.25 -23.73
CA ALA A 17 20.57 38.86 -23.49
C ALA A 17 20.32 37.89 -24.67
N CYS A 18 19.93 38.38 -25.86
CA CYS A 18 19.74 37.55 -27.06
C CYS A 18 20.68 38.00 -28.19
N THR A 19 21.87 37.38 -28.30
CA THR A 19 22.50 36.88 -29.55
C THR A 19 24.00 36.58 -29.38
N ASN A 20 24.42 35.39 -29.85
CA ASN A 20 25.75 35.00 -30.33
C ASN A 20 25.65 33.51 -30.72
N SER A 21 26.22 32.95 -31.79
CA SER A 21 26.81 33.49 -33.04
C SER A 21 26.99 32.30 -34.03
N LYS A 22 27.28 32.40 -35.34
CA LYS A 22 27.61 33.56 -36.20
C LYS A 22 27.43 33.18 -37.69
N SER A 23 26.93 34.09 -38.53
CA SER A 23 27.11 34.09 -39.99
C SER A 23 27.05 35.54 -40.50
N ALA A 24 27.56 35.80 -41.71
CA ALA A 24 27.73 37.15 -42.24
C ALA A 24 27.26 37.26 -43.69
N VAL A 25 26.79 38.45 -44.07
CA VAL A 25 26.93 39.18 -45.36
C VAL A 25 26.23 40.55 -45.19
N SER A 26 26.33 41.46 -46.15
CA SER A 26 26.38 42.91 -45.92
C SER A 26 25.36 43.76 -46.70
N ASP A 27 25.33 45.04 -46.33
CA ASP A 27 24.98 46.26 -47.10
C ASP A 27 23.52 46.59 -47.49
N GLU A 28 23.15 47.85 -47.18
CA GLU A 28 22.28 48.82 -47.90
C GLU A 28 20.80 48.42 -48.20
N GLU A 29 19.79 49.30 -48.25
CA GLU A 29 19.74 50.76 -48.44
C GLU A 29 18.52 51.39 -47.69
N ALA A 30 18.33 52.72 -47.71
CA ALA A 30 17.24 53.49 -47.04
C ALA A 30 16.19 54.02 -48.07
N PRO A 31 15.19 54.91 -47.81
CA PRO A 31 14.90 55.84 -46.68
C PRO A 31 13.56 55.48 -45.95
N GLU A 32 12.65 56.32 -45.40
CA GLU A 32 12.38 57.77 -45.40
C GLU A 32 11.55 58.22 -44.14
N GLU A 33 10.84 59.35 -44.17
CA GLU A 33 10.35 60.12 -43.01
C GLU A 33 8.81 60.21 -42.88
N ILE A 34 8.29 60.62 -41.69
CA ILE A 34 7.51 61.86 -41.47
C ILE A 34 7.74 62.33 -40.01
N GLU A 35 7.85 63.65 -39.78
CA GLU A 35 8.14 64.30 -38.50
C GLU A 35 6.95 64.45 -37.51
N LEU A 36 7.29 64.81 -36.26
CA LEU A 36 6.37 65.10 -35.15
C LEU A 36 6.25 66.62 -34.90
N VAL A 37 5.11 67.10 -34.38
CA VAL A 37 4.96 68.48 -33.87
C VAL A 37 4.34 68.45 -32.47
N ILE A 38 4.91 69.22 -31.54
CA ILE A 38 4.55 69.29 -30.12
C ILE A 38 4.22 70.75 -29.73
N PRO A 39 3.20 70.98 -28.88
CA PRO A 39 3.14 72.17 -28.04
C PRO A 39 2.98 71.84 -26.53
N GLU A 40 3.87 72.40 -25.71
CA GLU A 40 3.78 72.50 -24.25
C GLU A 40 3.19 73.88 -23.82
N PRO A 41 2.93 74.16 -22.53
CA PRO A 41 2.27 73.31 -21.52
C PRO A 41 1.18 74.10 -20.73
N SER A 42 0.53 73.47 -19.75
CA SER A 42 -0.17 74.19 -18.67
C SER A 42 -0.07 73.48 -17.31
N ASP A 43 -0.02 74.28 -16.24
CA ASP A 43 0.28 73.81 -14.88
C ASP A 43 -0.85 72.99 -14.26
N SER A 44 -0.56 71.76 -13.81
CA SER A 44 -1.47 70.95 -12.98
C SER A 44 -0.81 69.72 -12.32
N LEU A 45 0.15 69.08 -12.98
CA LEU A 45 0.61 67.71 -12.65
C LEU A 45 1.39 67.58 -11.31
N LEU A 46 2.00 68.65 -10.80
CA LEU A 46 2.86 68.57 -9.61
C LEU A 46 2.10 68.42 -8.28
N GLN A 47 0.88 68.94 -8.15
CA GLN A 47 0.06 68.69 -6.95
C GLN A 47 -0.56 67.28 -6.98
N ASP A 48 -1.04 66.84 -8.15
CA ASP A 48 -1.63 65.50 -8.31
C ASP A 48 -0.58 64.39 -8.11
N SER A 49 0.68 64.61 -8.53
CA SER A 49 1.80 63.70 -8.26
C SER A 49 2.03 63.49 -6.75
N LEU A 50 2.16 64.57 -5.98
CA LEU A 50 2.42 64.46 -4.53
C LEU A 50 1.22 63.86 -3.77
N MET A 51 -0.01 64.19 -4.17
CA MET A 51 -1.21 63.59 -3.61
C MET A 51 -1.27 62.08 -3.94
N ARG A 52 -1.03 61.67 -5.19
CA ARG A 52 -0.99 60.24 -5.57
C ARG A 52 0.12 59.47 -4.86
N ASP A 53 1.33 60.01 -4.75
CA ASP A 53 2.44 59.34 -4.04
C ASP A 53 2.16 59.15 -2.54
N SER A 54 1.43 60.07 -1.92
CA SER A 54 0.95 59.88 -0.54
C SER A 54 -0.19 58.86 -0.46
N LEU A 55 -1.18 58.92 -1.35
CA LEU A 55 -2.33 57.99 -1.39
C LEU A 55 -1.91 56.56 -1.72
N ILE A 56 -0.94 56.35 -2.62
CA ILE A 56 -0.40 55.02 -2.96
C ILE A 56 0.39 54.46 -1.78
N LYS A 57 1.18 55.28 -1.08
CA LYS A 57 1.86 54.85 0.15
C LYS A 57 0.86 54.53 1.25
N ASP A 58 -0.17 55.35 1.45
CA ASP A 58 -1.19 55.15 2.47
C ASP A 58 -2.10 53.95 2.15
N SER A 59 -2.35 53.66 0.87
CA SER A 59 -3.00 52.43 0.39
C SER A 59 -2.14 51.21 0.69
N LEU A 60 -0.87 51.20 0.26
CA LEU A 60 0.04 50.08 0.50
C LEU A 60 0.29 49.85 2.01
N LEU A 61 0.31 50.93 2.81
CA LEU A 61 0.35 50.81 4.26
C LEU A 61 -0.95 50.21 4.81
N LYS A 62 -2.12 50.62 4.31
CA LYS A 62 -3.43 50.08 4.73
C LYS A 62 -3.61 48.61 4.32
N ASP A 63 -3.19 48.21 3.12
CA ASP A 63 -3.24 46.81 2.69
C ASP A 63 -2.23 45.94 3.48
N SER A 64 -1.05 46.49 3.80
CA SER A 64 -0.08 45.83 4.69
C SER A 64 -0.62 45.71 6.12
N LEU A 65 -1.23 46.77 6.66
CA LEU A 65 -1.83 46.79 8.00
C LEU A 65 -3.07 45.90 8.07
N ALA A 66 -3.87 45.82 7.01
CA ALA A 66 -5.01 44.90 6.91
C ALA A 66 -4.55 43.43 6.85
N ARG A 67 -3.46 43.13 6.14
CA ARG A 67 -2.81 41.80 6.19
C ARG A 67 -2.24 41.49 7.57
N ILE A 68 -1.63 42.45 8.25
CA ILE A 68 -1.11 42.28 9.62
C ILE A 68 -2.26 42.06 10.60
N ASP A 69 -3.35 42.82 10.50
CA ASP A 69 -4.53 42.69 11.35
C ASP A 69 -5.32 41.40 11.05
N SER A 70 -5.33 40.91 9.79
CA SER A 70 -5.87 39.59 9.47
C SER A 70 -4.99 38.45 10.00
N LEU A 71 -3.66 38.55 9.85
CA LEU A 71 -2.73 37.54 10.39
C LEU A 71 -2.78 37.48 11.91
N ALA A 72 -2.83 38.63 12.60
CA ALA A 72 -2.98 38.68 14.05
C ALA A 72 -4.34 38.14 14.53
N ARG A 73 -5.42 38.33 13.75
CA ARG A 73 -6.73 37.70 14.03
C ARG A 73 -6.67 36.18 13.84
N ILE A 74 -6.03 35.70 12.77
CA ILE A 74 -5.86 34.27 12.46
C ILE A 74 -5.03 33.59 13.56
N ASP A 75 -3.89 34.17 13.94
CA ASP A 75 -3.07 33.70 15.06
C ASP A 75 -3.86 33.69 16.38
N SER A 76 -4.62 34.75 16.69
CA SER A 76 -5.49 34.78 17.88
C SER A 76 -6.61 33.73 17.85
N LEU A 77 -7.11 33.38 16.66
CA LEU A 77 -8.12 32.35 16.45
C LEU A 77 -7.53 30.95 16.67
N PHE A 78 -6.32 30.70 16.16
CA PHE A 78 -5.62 29.43 16.33
C PHE A 78 -5.08 29.23 17.74
N LYS A 79 -4.55 30.28 18.40
CA LYS A 79 -4.19 30.18 19.83
C LYS A 79 -5.42 29.95 20.72
N ALA A 80 -6.58 30.51 20.38
CA ALA A 80 -7.86 30.19 21.03
C ALA A 80 -8.39 28.76 20.73
N ARG A 81 -7.64 27.95 19.98
CA ARG A 81 -7.89 26.54 19.65
C ARG A 81 -6.72 25.63 20.07
N GLU A 82 -5.83 26.11 20.93
CA GLU A 82 -4.60 25.44 21.38
C GLU A 82 -3.70 24.91 20.24
N LEU A 83 -3.64 25.69 19.15
CA LEU A 83 -2.70 25.50 18.04
C LEU A 83 -1.55 26.51 18.16
N ILE A 84 -0.33 26.05 17.87
CA ILE A 84 0.93 26.82 17.99
C ILE A 84 1.57 26.94 16.61
N LEU A 85 1.93 28.15 16.20
CA LEU A 85 2.64 28.42 14.94
C LEU A 85 4.10 27.97 15.02
N ILE A 86 4.53 27.12 14.09
CA ILE A 86 5.90 26.68 13.89
C ILE A 86 6.49 27.43 12.69
N HIS A 87 7.46 28.32 12.96
CA HIS A 87 8.26 28.98 11.94
C HIS A 87 9.30 27.99 11.36
N ALA A 88 8.81 27.10 10.49
CA ALA A 88 9.59 26.03 9.90
C ALA A 88 10.36 26.46 8.64
N ASN A 89 9.97 27.54 7.95
CA ASN A 89 10.63 27.96 6.71
C ASN A 89 12.15 28.15 6.89
N ASP A 90 12.91 27.63 5.94
CA ASP A 90 14.38 27.54 5.93
C ASP A 90 15.01 26.65 7.03
N LEU A 91 14.25 26.12 7.99
CA LEU A 91 14.77 25.14 8.96
C LEU A 91 15.03 23.78 8.31
N THR A 92 15.85 22.97 8.98
CA THR A 92 16.18 21.60 8.55
C THR A 92 16.16 20.65 9.74
N VAL A 93 15.41 19.56 9.61
CA VAL A 93 15.34 18.46 10.57
C VAL A 93 16.13 17.25 10.04
N GLU A 94 16.48 16.33 10.94
CA GLU A 94 17.11 15.05 10.60
C GLU A 94 16.16 13.93 11.04
N LEU A 95 15.73 13.09 10.11
CA LEU A 95 14.92 11.90 10.33
C LEU A 95 15.84 10.69 10.38
N GLY A 96 15.50 9.69 11.21
CA GLY A 96 16.38 8.54 11.43
C GLY A 96 17.72 8.95 12.04
N THR A 97 18.69 8.03 12.06
CA THR A 97 19.98 8.21 12.70
C THR A 97 21.08 7.40 12.01
N ASN A 98 22.34 7.71 12.34
CA ASN A 98 23.54 6.97 11.88
C ASN A 98 24.23 6.19 13.03
N LEU A 99 23.58 6.07 14.20
CA LEU A 99 24.06 5.25 15.31
C LEU A 99 24.12 3.76 14.92
N PRO A 100 25.26 3.04 15.08
CA PRO A 100 25.40 1.66 14.59
C PRO A 100 24.42 0.65 15.22
N ASP A 101 24.03 0.92 16.46
CA ASP A 101 23.15 0.19 17.36
C ASP A 101 21.66 0.52 17.21
N ALA A 102 21.31 1.55 16.44
CA ALA A 102 19.90 1.87 16.14
C ALA A 102 19.23 0.78 15.28
N ARG A 103 17.89 0.68 15.35
CA ARG A 103 17.11 -0.27 14.54
C ARG A 103 17.37 -0.04 13.04
N VAL A 104 17.35 -1.10 12.23
CA VAL A 104 17.68 -1.01 10.79
C VAL A 104 16.75 -0.05 10.05
N ASN A 105 15.47 -0.03 10.43
CA ASN A 105 14.42 0.82 9.86
C ASN A 105 14.42 2.27 10.37
N GLU A 106 15.28 2.61 11.34
CA GLU A 106 15.58 3.97 11.80
C GLU A 106 16.84 4.55 11.12
N ARG A 107 17.45 3.82 10.16
CA ARG A 107 18.72 4.19 9.50
C ARG A 107 18.57 4.28 7.98
N PRO A 108 19.46 5.02 7.29
CA PRO A 108 20.42 6.02 7.81
C PRO A 108 19.70 7.30 8.25
N ALA A 109 20.46 8.29 8.73
CA ALA A 109 19.96 9.64 8.90
C ALA A 109 19.67 10.32 7.55
N MET A 110 18.54 11.02 7.44
CA MET A 110 18.09 11.76 6.26
C MET A 110 17.72 13.20 6.64
N LYS A 111 18.07 14.18 5.82
CA LYS A 111 17.78 15.60 6.11
C LYS A 111 16.57 16.09 5.32
N VAL A 112 15.63 16.73 6.02
CA VAL A 112 14.46 17.36 5.42
C VAL A 112 14.51 18.85 5.72
N LYS A 113 14.48 19.68 4.67
CA LYS A 113 14.35 21.13 4.76
C LYS A 113 12.92 21.56 4.41
N PHE A 114 12.43 22.59 5.08
CA PHE A 114 11.11 23.18 4.85
C PHE A 114 11.21 24.53 4.11
N ASN A 115 10.18 24.88 3.34
CA ASN A 115 10.00 26.22 2.74
C ASN A 115 8.65 26.87 3.12
N TYR A 116 7.98 26.33 4.13
CA TYR A 116 6.65 26.74 4.62
C TYR A 116 6.64 26.79 6.16
N ASP A 117 5.66 27.48 6.72
CA ASP A 117 5.34 27.50 8.15
C ASP A 117 3.99 26.78 8.36
N PHE A 118 3.78 26.14 9.50
CA PHE A 118 2.56 25.38 9.82
C PHE A 118 2.14 25.57 11.28
N TYR A 119 0.86 25.33 11.58
CA TYR A 119 0.36 25.29 12.97
C TYR A 119 0.28 23.83 13.44
N VAL A 120 0.54 23.57 14.73
CA VAL A 120 0.46 22.23 15.34
C VAL A 120 -0.34 22.26 16.65
N SER A 121 -1.10 21.20 16.94
CA SER A 121 -1.81 21.04 18.21
C SER A 121 -0.82 20.96 19.38
N ARG A 122 -1.07 21.75 20.43
CA ARG A 122 -0.26 21.83 21.64
C ARG A 122 -0.12 20.48 22.35
N HIS A 123 -1.15 19.64 22.28
CA HIS A 123 -1.25 18.30 22.86
C HIS A 123 -1.84 17.30 21.85
N GLU A 124 -1.89 16.02 22.23
CA GLU A 124 -2.70 15.00 21.55
C GLU A 124 -4.19 15.39 21.60
N ILE A 125 -4.97 15.04 20.57
CA ILE A 125 -6.42 15.32 20.54
C ILE A 125 -7.08 14.63 21.73
N THR A 126 -7.86 15.37 22.54
CA THR A 126 -8.49 14.80 23.74
C THR A 126 -9.73 13.99 23.42
N CYS A 127 -10.09 13.06 24.32
CA CYS A 127 -11.36 12.33 24.26
C CYS A 127 -12.58 13.27 24.11
N SER A 128 -12.57 14.44 24.74
CA SER A 128 -13.65 15.43 24.63
C SER A 128 -13.80 15.99 23.21
N GLU A 129 -12.69 16.35 22.57
CA GLU A 129 -12.67 16.90 21.21
C GLU A 129 -13.08 15.85 20.18
N PHE A 130 -12.53 14.64 20.32
CA PHE A 130 -12.84 13.51 19.45
C PHE A 130 -14.35 13.16 19.50
N ASN A 131 -14.90 12.98 20.70
CA ASN A 131 -16.31 12.65 20.89
C ASN A 131 -17.25 13.79 20.49
N ALA A 132 -16.81 15.06 20.56
CA ALA A 132 -17.57 16.23 20.10
C ALA A 132 -17.61 16.42 18.57
N LEU A 133 -16.98 15.53 17.81
CA LEU A 133 -16.98 15.49 16.35
C LEU A 133 -17.47 14.13 15.81
N MET A 134 -16.80 13.05 16.20
CA MET A 134 -16.94 11.73 15.54
C MET A 134 -18.25 11.01 15.87
N LYS A 135 -18.86 11.35 17.01
CA LYS A 135 -20.19 10.84 17.40
C LYS A 135 -21.28 11.22 16.40
N SER A 136 -21.13 12.34 15.69
CA SER A 136 -22.06 12.81 14.66
C SER A 136 -21.72 12.36 13.23
N SER A 137 -20.44 12.14 12.90
CA SER A 137 -19.99 11.87 11.52
C SER A 137 -19.69 10.39 11.22
N ALA A 138 -19.34 9.62 12.25
CA ALA A 138 -19.05 8.19 12.18
C ALA A 138 -19.93 7.35 13.13
N GLY A 139 -20.44 7.95 14.21
CA GLY A 139 -21.17 7.24 15.26
C GLY A 139 -20.26 6.60 16.32
N LEU A 140 -18.94 6.65 16.13
CA LEU A 140 -17.92 6.26 17.10
C LEU A 140 -17.96 7.17 18.34
N THR A 141 -17.73 6.61 19.53
CA THR A 141 -17.60 7.36 20.78
C THR A 141 -16.67 6.59 21.71
N LEU A 142 -15.60 7.22 22.18
CA LEU A 142 -14.61 6.64 23.09
C LEU A 142 -15.10 6.67 24.54
N GLU A 143 -14.99 5.55 25.25
CA GLU A 143 -15.28 5.45 26.68
C GLU A 143 -14.04 5.81 27.51
N CYS A 144 -13.85 7.11 27.77
CA CYS A 144 -12.71 7.62 28.54
C CYS A 144 -13.09 7.92 30.00
N THR A 145 -12.20 7.57 30.94
CA THR A 145 -12.38 7.85 32.39
C THR A 145 -12.25 9.34 32.75
N SER A 146 -11.73 10.16 31.84
CA SER A 146 -11.68 11.62 31.93
C SER A 146 -11.72 12.23 30.53
N GLU A 147 -12.46 13.34 30.39
CA GLU A 147 -12.59 14.12 29.15
C GLU A 147 -11.25 14.68 28.62
N LYS A 148 -10.25 14.83 29.51
CA LYS A 148 -8.94 15.42 29.23
C LYS A 148 -7.82 14.42 28.90
N LEU A 149 -8.11 13.12 28.85
CA LEU A 149 -7.14 12.14 28.37
C LEU A 149 -6.99 12.25 26.85
N PRO A 150 -5.83 11.85 26.28
CA PRO A 150 -5.70 11.63 24.84
C PRO A 150 -6.77 10.67 24.31
N ALA A 151 -7.27 10.95 23.11
CA ALA A 151 -8.14 10.05 22.36
C ALA A 151 -7.31 8.88 21.83
N VAL A 152 -7.44 7.73 22.47
CA VAL A 152 -6.71 6.49 22.18
C VAL A 152 -7.61 5.37 21.66
N ASN A 153 -7.03 4.21 21.33
CA ASN A 153 -7.69 3.06 20.71
C ASN A 153 -8.30 3.40 19.33
N LEU A 154 -7.60 4.26 18.57
CA LEU A 154 -8.03 4.73 17.26
C LEU A 154 -7.19 4.14 16.14
N THR A 155 -7.83 3.85 15.01
CA THR A 155 -7.11 3.52 13.77
C THR A 155 -6.56 4.80 13.12
N PHE A 156 -5.60 4.65 12.21
CA PHE A 156 -5.15 5.75 11.35
C PHE A 156 -6.34 6.37 10.59
N TYR A 157 -7.28 5.55 10.12
CA TYR A 157 -8.46 6.00 9.39
C TYR A 157 -9.44 6.81 10.27
N ASP A 158 -9.58 6.48 11.56
CA ASP A 158 -10.38 7.29 12.50
C ASP A 158 -9.79 8.69 12.67
N ALA A 159 -8.46 8.79 12.77
CA ALA A 159 -7.73 10.04 12.92
C ALA A 159 -7.79 10.91 11.63
N VAL A 160 -7.66 10.28 10.46
CA VAL A 160 -7.91 10.90 9.14
C VAL A 160 -9.34 11.45 9.03
N LEU A 161 -10.35 10.67 9.42
CA LEU A 161 -11.73 11.12 9.39
C LEU A 161 -11.96 12.29 10.36
N PHE A 162 -11.35 12.27 11.55
CA PHE A 162 -11.41 13.41 12.48
C PHE A 162 -10.79 14.69 11.88
N ALA A 163 -9.63 14.60 11.24
CA ALA A 163 -8.99 15.74 10.57
C ALA A 163 -9.91 16.35 9.49
N ASN A 164 -10.50 15.51 8.64
CA ASN A 164 -11.45 15.93 7.62
C ASN A 164 -12.71 16.59 8.20
N GLU A 165 -13.30 16.01 9.25
CA GLU A 165 -14.50 16.59 9.89
C GLU A 165 -14.17 17.88 10.67
N ARG A 166 -12.93 18.03 11.17
CA ARG A 166 -12.44 19.29 11.75
C ARG A 166 -12.37 20.40 10.69
N SER A 167 -11.80 20.13 9.51
CA SER A 167 -11.78 21.06 8.38
C SER A 167 -13.20 21.48 7.95
N LYS A 168 -14.09 20.50 7.71
CA LYS A 168 -15.48 20.77 7.30
C LYS A 168 -16.25 21.62 8.31
N LYS A 169 -16.09 21.34 9.62
CA LYS A 169 -16.72 22.10 10.71
C LYS A 169 -16.28 23.57 10.75
N GLU A 170 -15.11 23.89 10.21
CA GLU A 170 -14.58 25.25 10.13
C GLU A 170 -14.73 25.89 8.73
N GLY A 171 -15.36 25.20 7.77
CA GLY A 171 -15.61 25.69 6.42
C GLY A 171 -14.42 25.59 5.46
N LEU A 172 -13.44 24.74 5.80
CA LEU A 172 -12.23 24.47 5.02
C LEU A 172 -12.42 23.26 4.10
N ASP A 173 -11.54 23.14 3.11
CA ASP A 173 -11.40 21.93 2.28
C ASP A 173 -10.63 20.83 3.03
N THR A 174 -10.55 19.63 2.46
CA THR A 174 -10.07 18.42 3.14
C THR A 174 -8.74 17.89 2.60
N ALA A 175 -7.77 17.66 3.50
CA ALA A 175 -6.50 17.01 3.20
C ALA A 175 -6.64 15.59 2.63
N TYR A 176 -7.75 14.89 2.90
CA TYR A 176 -7.92 13.49 2.52
C TYR A 176 -9.17 13.27 1.68
N THR A 177 -9.05 12.57 0.55
CA THR A 177 -10.21 12.07 -0.21
C THR A 177 -10.26 10.54 -0.17
N TYR A 178 -11.45 9.99 -0.39
CA TYR A 178 -11.74 8.56 -0.45
C TYR A 178 -13.08 8.33 -1.17
N LEU A 179 -13.23 7.20 -1.85
CA LEU A 179 -14.43 6.79 -2.58
C LEU A 179 -15.45 6.10 -1.66
N ALA A 180 -14.98 5.22 -0.76
CA ALA A 180 -15.83 4.50 0.20
C ALA A 180 -15.13 4.33 1.56
N LYS A 181 -15.92 3.99 2.60
CA LYS A 181 -15.43 3.76 3.96
C LYS A 181 -16.07 2.54 4.60
N SER A 182 -15.27 1.70 5.27
CA SER A 182 -15.71 0.49 5.97
C SER A 182 -15.49 0.63 7.48
N PHE A 183 -16.36 0.01 8.28
CA PHE A 183 -16.33 0.05 9.75
C PHE A 183 -16.45 -1.34 10.35
N ASP A 184 -15.86 -1.53 11.53
CA ASP A 184 -16.02 -2.75 12.33
C ASP A 184 -17.34 -2.76 13.16
N SER A 185 -17.49 -3.79 14.00
CA SER A 185 -18.58 -3.93 14.96
C SER A 185 -18.66 -2.75 15.94
N GLU A 186 -17.52 -2.24 16.40
CA GLU A 186 -17.35 -1.14 17.37
C GLU A 186 -17.47 0.27 16.75
N LYS A 187 -17.53 0.38 15.42
CA LYS A 187 -17.58 1.63 14.61
C LYS A 187 -16.24 2.34 14.42
N HIS A 188 -15.12 1.65 14.62
CA HIS A 188 -13.83 2.10 14.12
C HIS A 188 -13.74 1.93 12.60
N CYS A 189 -13.14 2.89 11.90
CA CYS A 189 -12.94 2.80 10.48
C CYS A 189 -11.75 1.89 10.18
N VAL A 190 -11.99 0.83 9.40
CA VAL A 190 -10.98 -0.20 9.08
C VAL A 190 -10.50 -0.17 7.63
N ASN A 191 -11.14 0.63 6.77
CA ASN A 191 -10.73 0.85 5.39
C ASN A 191 -11.26 2.18 4.84
N LEU A 192 -10.42 2.90 4.09
CA LEU A 192 -10.80 4.00 3.22
C LEU A 192 -10.39 3.64 1.79
N GLU A 193 -11.36 3.31 0.95
CA GLU A 193 -11.14 2.94 -0.45
C GLU A 193 -10.84 4.19 -1.29
N GLY A 194 -9.86 4.13 -2.18
CA GLY A 194 -9.38 5.30 -2.92
C GLY A 194 -8.79 6.39 -2.01
N PHE A 195 -8.21 6.01 -0.86
CA PHE A 195 -7.57 6.94 0.05
C PHE A 195 -6.43 7.72 -0.64
N ALA A 196 -6.55 9.04 -0.63
CA ALA A 196 -5.57 9.97 -1.17
C ALA A 196 -5.31 11.09 -0.17
N TYR A 197 -4.04 11.46 0.03
CA TYR A 197 -3.62 12.61 0.82
C TYR A 197 -3.18 13.76 -0.11
N HIS A 198 -3.69 14.96 0.11
CA HIS A 198 -3.49 16.14 -0.73
C HIS A 198 -2.78 17.25 0.08
N PRO A 199 -1.46 17.13 0.30
CA PRO A 199 -0.68 18.08 1.10
C PRO A 199 -0.78 19.54 0.62
N GLU A 200 -1.09 19.75 -0.66
CA GLU A 200 -1.22 21.07 -1.27
C GLU A 200 -2.43 21.88 -0.77
N ILE A 201 -3.41 21.24 -0.11
CA ILE A 201 -4.67 21.81 0.34
C ILE A 201 -4.55 22.38 1.77
N GLU A 202 -4.78 23.69 1.94
CA GLU A 202 -4.74 24.38 3.24
C GLU A 202 -5.85 23.87 4.17
N SER A 203 -5.50 22.96 5.07
CA SER A 203 -6.47 22.15 5.82
C SER A 203 -5.86 21.46 7.06
N TYR A 204 -6.71 20.93 7.94
CA TYR A 204 -6.26 20.07 9.03
C TYR A 204 -5.85 18.69 8.51
N HIS A 205 -4.68 18.24 8.95
CA HIS A 205 -4.14 16.91 8.66
C HIS A 205 -3.36 16.35 9.86
N LEU A 206 -3.00 15.07 9.79
CA LEU A 206 -2.02 14.49 10.71
C LEU A 206 -0.63 15.08 10.39
N PRO A 207 0.22 15.37 11.39
CA PRO A 207 1.59 15.80 11.12
C PRO A 207 2.33 14.76 10.30
N THR A 208 3.16 15.19 9.36
CA THR A 208 4.16 14.31 8.74
C THR A 208 5.22 13.89 9.76
N GLU A 209 5.96 12.82 9.49
CA GLU A 209 7.13 12.46 10.31
C GLU A 209 8.15 13.62 10.34
N ALA A 210 8.27 14.39 9.25
CA ALA A 210 9.14 15.55 9.18
C ALA A 210 8.73 16.68 10.13
N GLU A 211 7.47 17.11 10.08
CA GLU A 211 6.92 18.16 10.94
C GLU A 211 6.92 17.73 12.41
N TRP A 212 6.50 16.47 12.67
CA TRP A 212 6.54 15.88 14.00
C TRP A 212 7.95 15.88 14.58
N MET A 213 8.96 15.45 13.80
CA MET A 213 10.36 15.46 14.24
C MET A 213 10.90 16.88 14.49
N LEU A 214 10.47 17.88 13.70
CA LEU A 214 10.88 19.28 13.90
C LEU A 214 10.35 19.83 15.23
N VAL A 215 9.08 19.54 15.54
CA VAL A 215 8.42 19.91 16.80
C VAL A 215 9.02 19.13 17.98
N ALA A 216 9.14 17.81 17.85
CA ALA A 216 9.66 16.93 18.89
C ALA A 216 11.08 17.32 19.31
N LYS A 217 11.98 17.59 18.35
CA LYS A 217 13.36 18.00 18.59
C LYS A 217 13.51 19.23 19.49
N SER A 218 12.50 20.10 19.54
CA SER A 218 12.49 21.31 20.38
C SER A 218 11.87 21.07 21.77
N ASN A 219 11.08 20.01 21.93
CA ASN A 219 10.26 19.73 23.13
C ASN A 219 10.58 18.35 23.78
N TRP A 220 11.62 17.64 23.32
CA TRP A 220 11.97 16.29 23.77
C TRP A 220 12.54 16.28 25.19
N ASN A 221 11.70 16.01 26.19
CA ASN A 221 12.08 16.13 27.60
C ASN A 221 11.46 15.04 28.49
N ALA A 222 12.24 13.98 28.75
CA ALA A 222 11.87 12.88 29.65
C ALA A 222 11.46 13.29 31.09
N LYS A 223 11.77 14.52 31.53
CA LYS A 223 11.34 15.04 32.85
C LYS A 223 9.95 15.67 32.84
N LYS A 224 9.38 15.91 31.66
CA LYS A 224 8.03 16.44 31.42
C LYS A 224 7.15 15.42 30.65
N ALA A 225 7.50 14.14 30.74
CA ALA A 225 6.89 13.04 30.01
C ALA A 225 6.14 12.08 30.95
N TRP A 226 5.12 11.39 30.44
CA TRP A 226 4.46 10.27 31.12
C TRP A 226 4.93 8.94 30.53
N THR A 227 5.72 8.19 31.29
CA THR A 227 6.43 6.98 30.86
C THR A 227 6.25 5.89 31.92
N ALA A 228 6.60 4.62 31.64
CA ALA A 228 6.47 3.52 32.61
C ALA A 228 7.19 3.79 33.96
N ASP A 229 8.17 4.70 33.97
CA ASP A 229 8.94 5.09 35.15
C ASP A 229 8.16 6.02 36.12
N ASN A 230 7.07 6.66 35.65
CA ASN A 230 6.27 7.62 36.44
C ASN A 230 4.75 7.60 36.19
N SER A 231 4.25 6.91 35.17
CA SER A 231 2.84 6.93 34.77
C SER A 231 1.94 6.10 35.68
N GLU A 232 2.46 5.07 36.36
CA GLU A 232 1.68 3.95 36.92
C GLU A 232 0.94 3.11 35.84
N TYR A 233 1.50 3.00 34.64
CA TYR A 233 0.95 2.24 33.50
C TYR A 233 -0.47 2.66 33.09
N LYS A 234 -0.73 3.98 33.05
CA LYS A 234 -2.00 4.59 32.62
C LYS A 234 -1.76 5.93 31.90
N LEU A 235 -2.71 6.33 31.07
CA LEU A 235 -2.79 7.68 30.48
C LEU A 235 -3.01 8.75 31.55
N HIS A 236 -2.52 9.96 31.28
CA HIS A 236 -2.72 11.15 32.11
C HIS A 236 -3.38 12.28 31.32
N PRO A 237 -3.98 13.28 31.98
CA PRO A 237 -4.54 14.44 31.31
C PRO A 237 -3.47 15.21 30.52
N VAL A 238 -3.81 15.66 29.32
CA VAL A 238 -2.87 16.39 28.44
C VAL A 238 -2.27 17.63 29.10
N CYS A 239 -1.01 17.90 28.77
CA CYS A 239 -0.14 18.95 29.32
C CYS A 239 0.01 18.97 30.86
N SER A 240 -0.34 17.90 31.57
CA SER A 240 -0.28 17.86 33.05
C SER A 240 1.14 17.90 33.63
N MET A 241 2.18 17.74 32.80
CA MET A 241 3.60 17.85 33.16
C MET A 241 4.30 19.06 32.50
N ALA A 242 3.55 19.90 31.77
CA ALA A 242 4.09 21.02 30.98
C ALA A 242 3.79 22.39 31.60
N ASP A 243 4.54 23.41 31.18
CA ASP A 243 4.32 24.80 31.57
C ASP A 243 3.16 25.43 30.75
N GLU A 244 2.69 26.60 31.18
CA GLU A 244 1.67 27.39 30.47
C GLU A 244 2.19 27.81 29.07
N ASP A 245 1.33 27.74 28.04
CA ASP A 245 1.66 27.88 26.61
C ASP A 245 2.70 26.89 26.02
N GLU A 246 3.34 26.02 26.80
CA GLU A 246 4.31 25.04 26.30
C GLU A 246 3.63 23.92 25.48
N LEU A 247 4.28 23.48 24.40
CA LEU A 247 3.86 22.32 23.60
C LEU A 247 4.30 21.03 24.31
N CYS A 248 3.34 20.15 24.58
CA CYS A 248 3.49 19.09 25.57
C CYS A 248 3.36 17.68 24.98
N ASP A 249 3.72 16.70 25.82
CA ASP A 249 3.48 15.26 25.62
C ASP A 249 4.01 14.66 24.30
N MET A 250 4.98 15.30 23.65
CA MET A 250 5.71 14.76 22.48
C MET A 250 6.48 13.46 22.78
N MET A 251 6.68 13.14 24.07
CA MET A 251 7.37 11.94 24.55
C MET A 251 6.51 11.27 25.63
N GLY A 252 6.15 10.01 25.42
CA GLY A 252 5.27 9.27 26.32
C GLY A 252 3.80 9.70 26.20
N ASN A 253 3.04 9.52 27.27
CA ASN A 253 1.57 9.63 27.33
C ASN A 253 0.89 8.74 26.28
N ALA A 254 0.56 9.24 25.08
CA ALA A 254 0.06 8.43 23.97
C ALA A 254 1.05 8.39 22.78
N LEU A 255 1.21 7.20 22.19
CA LEU A 255 1.92 6.98 20.94
C LEU A 255 1.13 7.64 19.80
N GLU A 256 1.75 8.45 18.96
CA GLU A 256 1.05 9.28 17.99
C GLU A 256 1.09 8.73 16.57
N TRP A 257 -0.07 8.69 15.90
CA TRP A 257 -0.16 8.59 14.45
C TRP A 257 0.44 9.83 13.77
N VAL A 258 1.34 9.61 12.82
CA VAL A 258 1.74 10.60 11.80
C VAL A 258 1.15 10.20 10.44
N ASN A 259 1.18 11.13 9.50
CA ASN A 259 0.59 10.97 8.16
C ASN A 259 1.29 9.89 7.30
N ASP A 260 2.61 9.75 7.46
CA ASP A 260 3.50 9.01 6.57
C ASP A 260 3.17 7.51 6.48
N TRP A 261 3.13 6.99 5.24
CA TRP A 261 3.39 5.58 4.99
C TRP A 261 4.88 5.28 5.24
N PHE A 262 5.19 4.08 5.73
CA PHE A 262 6.55 3.69 6.08
C PHE A 262 7.46 3.63 4.84
N GLY A 263 8.49 4.48 4.82
CA GLY A 263 9.47 4.57 3.74
C GLY A 263 10.92 4.43 4.23
N ASN A 264 11.79 3.90 3.37
CA ASN A 264 13.22 3.75 3.65
C ASN A 264 13.96 5.09 3.53
N PHE A 265 14.77 5.44 4.55
CA PHE A 265 15.59 6.65 4.53
C PHE A 265 16.85 6.51 3.65
N ARG A 266 17.47 7.65 3.33
CA ARG A 266 18.78 7.74 2.67
C ARG A 266 19.60 8.91 3.22
N ASP A 267 20.93 8.79 3.19
CA ASP A 267 21.84 9.91 3.45
C ASP A 267 21.77 10.90 2.29
N THR A 268 20.82 11.82 2.39
CA THR A 268 20.51 12.85 1.39
C THR A 268 19.85 14.06 2.06
N LEU A 269 19.68 15.14 1.29
CA LEU A 269 18.84 16.28 1.62
C LEU A 269 17.63 16.30 0.68
N VAL A 270 16.43 16.39 1.26
CA VAL A 270 15.17 16.58 0.53
C VAL A 270 14.43 17.83 1.04
N MET A 271 13.53 18.35 0.21
CA MET A 271 12.55 19.36 0.62
C MET A 271 11.24 18.67 1.02
N ASN A 272 10.52 19.24 1.99
CA ASN A 272 9.08 19.02 2.20
C ASN A 272 8.63 17.55 2.14
N TYR A 273 9.33 16.67 2.88
CA TYR A 273 9.12 15.22 2.85
C TYR A 273 7.81 14.81 3.53
N VAL A 274 7.03 13.95 2.86
CA VAL A 274 5.70 13.50 3.29
C VAL A 274 5.52 11.97 3.31
N GLY A 275 6.63 11.21 3.37
CA GLY A 275 6.62 9.75 3.52
C GLY A 275 6.79 8.95 2.21
N SER A 276 6.41 7.67 2.27
CA SER A 276 6.22 6.83 1.08
C SER A 276 4.91 7.18 0.36
N PRO A 277 4.81 7.11 -0.99
CA PRO A 277 3.56 7.41 -1.70
C PRO A 277 2.43 6.41 -1.39
N ASP A 278 2.80 5.16 -1.12
CA ASP A 278 1.89 4.09 -0.68
C ASP A 278 2.54 3.26 0.46
N GLY A 279 1.78 2.31 1.01
CA GLY A 279 2.19 1.51 2.17
C GLY A 279 3.18 0.38 1.88
N GLY A 280 3.55 0.14 0.63
CA GLY A 280 4.42 -0.96 0.20
C GLY A 280 3.90 -2.36 0.57
N ALA A 281 4.75 -3.37 0.40
CA ALA A 281 4.39 -4.80 0.57
C ALA A 281 3.93 -5.22 1.98
N LEU A 282 4.02 -4.33 2.98
CA LEU A 282 3.58 -4.58 4.37
C LEU A 282 2.47 -3.63 4.85
N ALA A 283 2.00 -2.69 4.00
CA ALA A 283 1.00 -1.67 4.34
C ALA A 283 1.28 -0.89 5.65
N GLN A 284 2.57 -0.65 5.95
CA GLN A 284 3.02 -0.12 7.24
C GLN A 284 2.87 1.40 7.33
N ARG A 285 2.44 1.88 8.50
CA ARG A 285 2.36 3.30 8.89
C ARG A 285 3.48 3.65 9.87
N VAL A 286 3.84 4.92 9.92
CA VAL A 286 4.74 5.46 10.94
C VAL A 286 3.94 5.89 12.18
N VAL A 287 4.48 5.59 13.36
CA VAL A 287 4.01 6.12 14.67
C VAL A 287 5.19 6.60 15.52
N LYS A 288 4.96 7.62 16.36
CA LYS A 288 6.02 8.42 17.01
C LYS A 288 5.73 8.67 18.50
N GLY A 289 6.76 9.03 19.28
CA GLY A 289 6.64 9.55 20.65
C GLY A 289 6.76 8.54 21.80
N GLY A 290 6.48 7.25 21.57
CA GLY A 290 6.28 6.27 22.65
C GLY A 290 5.01 6.57 23.47
N SER A 291 4.71 5.78 24.50
CA SER A 291 3.53 5.99 25.35
C SER A 291 3.81 5.73 26.83
N PHE A 292 2.76 5.89 27.66
CA PHE A 292 2.78 5.66 29.11
C PHE A 292 3.33 4.29 29.55
N ARG A 293 3.35 3.29 28.65
CA ARG A 293 3.82 1.91 28.91
C ARG A 293 5.31 1.69 28.59
N ASN A 294 5.97 2.63 27.91
CA ASN A 294 7.39 2.54 27.57
C ASN A 294 8.23 3.26 28.62
N LYS A 295 9.43 2.76 28.93
CA LYS A 295 10.37 3.42 29.85
C LYS A 295 11.03 4.61 29.15
N ALA A 296 11.38 5.66 29.88
CA ALA A 296 12.00 6.85 29.31
C ALA A 296 13.32 6.56 28.57
N THR A 297 14.01 5.46 28.91
CA THR A 297 15.23 5.00 28.23
C THR A 297 14.98 4.17 26.96
N SER A 298 13.77 3.63 26.75
CA SER A 298 13.43 2.83 25.56
C SER A 298 12.64 3.61 24.49
N ILE A 299 12.33 4.89 24.75
CA ILE A 299 11.71 5.78 23.77
C ILE A 299 12.81 6.59 23.06
N SER A 300 13.05 6.27 21.79
CA SER A 300 13.88 7.10 20.89
C SER A 300 13.00 8.05 20.09
N VAL A 301 13.42 9.31 19.95
CA VAL A 301 12.77 10.28 19.05
C VAL A 301 12.81 9.79 17.58
N HIS A 302 13.80 8.98 17.24
CA HIS A 302 13.98 8.42 15.90
C HIS A 302 13.08 7.20 15.64
N SER A 303 12.47 6.58 16.65
CA SER A 303 11.60 5.40 16.45
C SER A 303 10.35 5.73 15.65
N ARG A 304 9.88 4.73 14.87
CA ARG A 304 8.95 4.90 13.74
C ARG A 304 7.79 3.89 13.73
N GLY A 305 7.67 3.08 14.76
CA GLY A 305 6.79 1.92 14.82
C GLY A 305 6.76 1.33 16.24
N ASP A 306 5.82 0.42 16.48
CA ASP A 306 5.66 -0.27 17.76
C ASP A 306 6.38 -1.65 17.76
N VAL A 307 5.98 -2.58 18.64
CA VAL A 307 6.53 -3.95 18.76
C VAL A 307 6.16 -4.81 17.55
N TYR A 308 4.98 -4.58 16.98
CA TYR A 308 4.46 -5.31 15.81
C TYR A 308 4.28 -4.38 14.60
N SER A 309 4.04 -4.97 13.42
CA SER A 309 3.75 -4.22 12.19
C SER A 309 2.49 -3.37 12.36
N VAL A 310 2.66 -2.05 12.36
CA VAL A 310 1.57 -1.08 12.49
C VAL A 310 0.98 -0.81 11.11
N THR A 311 -0.27 -1.23 10.88
CA THR A 311 -1.03 -0.95 9.64
C THR A 311 -2.07 0.15 9.86
N SER A 312 -2.65 0.70 8.79
CA SER A 312 -3.70 1.73 8.91
C SER A 312 -4.97 1.29 9.67
N SER A 313 -5.22 -0.02 9.79
CA SER A 313 -6.33 -0.62 10.55
C SER A 313 -5.95 -1.08 11.96
N THR A 314 -4.68 -0.98 12.36
CA THR A 314 -4.22 -1.26 13.72
C THR A 314 -4.77 -0.20 14.69
N ARG A 315 -5.08 -0.59 15.93
CA ARG A 315 -5.40 0.34 17.05
C ARG A 315 -4.91 -0.23 18.39
N GLY A 316 -4.74 0.62 19.39
CA GLY A 316 -4.39 0.23 20.76
C GLY A 316 -4.69 1.33 21.77
N ASP A 317 -4.95 0.95 23.02
CA ASP A 317 -5.33 1.82 24.16
C ASP A 317 -4.22 2.80 24.62
N TYR A 318 -3.08 2.76 23.95
CA TYR A 318 -1.95 3.67 24.11
C TYR A 318 -1.63 4.45 22.81
N VAL A 319 -2.41 4.28 21.73
CA VAL A 319 -2.19 4.94 20.42
C VAL A 319 -3.28 5.98 20.15
N GLY A 320 -2.86 7.24 20.05
CA GLY A 320 -3.67 8.41 19.72
C GLY A 320 -3.02 9.24 18.60
N PHE A 321 -3.26 10.54 18.56
CA PHE A 321 -2.73 11.44 17.53
C PHE A 321 -2.82 12.92 17.92
N ARG A 322 -2.09 13.79 17.22
CA ARG A 322 -2.30 15.25 17.21
C ARG A 322 -2.54 15.75 15.78
N LEU A 323 -2.97 17.00 15.60
CA LEU A 323 -3.18 17.62 14.29
C LEU A 323 -2.13 18.69 13.96
N VAL A 324 -1.99 18.96 12.67
CA VAL A 324 -1.42 20.19 12.12
C VAL A 324 -2.45 20.91 11.24
N PHE A 325 -2.22 22.19 10.95
CA PHE A 325 -2.96 22.99 9.99
C PHE A 325 -2.02 23.83 9.13
N GLY A 326 -2.23 23.79 7.82
CA GLY A 326 -1.46 24.51 6.80
C GLY A 326 -1.55 23.78 5.47
N ASN A 327 -0.66 24.09 4.54
CA ASN A 327 -0.37 23.25 3.37
C ASN A 327 1.14 23.06 3.19
N ILE A 328 1.51 21.96 2.54
CA ILE A 328 2.87 21.58 2.23
C ILE A 328 3.06 21.77 0.72
N PRO A 329 3.57 22.93 0.25
CA PRO A 329 3.82 23.16 -1.18
C PRO A 329 4.95 22.26 -1.67
N ASP A 330 4.95 21.89 -2.95
CA ASP A 330 6.01 21.09 -3.59
C ASP A 330 6.40 19.82 -2.78
N ALA A 331 5.40 19.16 -2.17
CA ALA A 331 5.57 18.01 -1.29
C ALA A 331 6.29 16.83 -1.97
N LEU A 332 7.21 16.18 -1.25
CA LEU A 332 8.05 15.11 -1.79
C LEU A 332 7.80 13.75 -1.13
N TRP A 333 7.41 12.79 -1.95
CA TRP A 333 7.34 11.38 -1.60
C TRP A 333 8.63 10.64 -1.99
N MET A 334 9.02 9.62 -1.21
CA MET A 334 10.10 8.68 -1.58
C MET A 334 9.64 7.24 -1.38
N GLY A 335 9.61 6.46 -2.46
CA GLY A 335 9.17 5.05 -2.42
C GLY A 335 10.15 4.11 -1.72
N SER A 336 9.77 2.82 -1.65
CA SER A 336 10.58 1.66 -1.21
C SER A 336 12.05 1.75 -1.64
N SER A 337 12.25 2.02 -2.94
CA SER A 337 13.54 2.13 -3.63
C SER A 337 14.32 3.41 -3.31
N GLY A 338 13.85 4.23 -2.36
CA GLY A 338 14.48 5.45 -1.82
C GLY A 338 14.71 6.56 -2.86
N ARG A 339 14.00 6.51 -4.00
CA ARG A 339 14.06 7.54 -5.06
C ARG A 339 12.94 8.55 -4.83
N ALA A 340 13.23 9.81 -5.13
CA ALA A 340 12.23 10.87 -5.13
C ALA A 340 11.19 10.62 -6.21
N ALA A 341 9.93 10.48 -5.84
CA ALA A 341 8.81 10.41 -6.78
C ALA A 341 8.33 11.83 -7.08
N SER A 342 8.75 12.38 -8.22
CA SER A 342 8.42 13.76 -8.64
C SER A 342 7.10 13.88 -9.42
N SER A 343 6.46 12.76 -9.73
CA SER A 343 5.10 12.66 -10.28
C SER A 343 4.36 11.66 -9.40
N ARG A 344 3.32 12.11 -8.70
CA ARG A 344 2.56 11.26 -7.78
C ARG A 344 1.48 10.52 -8.55
N ILE A 345 1.58 9.20 -8.62
CA ILE A 345 0.50 8.34 -9.09
C ILE A 345 -0.19 7.75 -7.86
N THR A 346 -1.48 8.03 -7.69
CA THR A 346 -2.31 7.49 -6.60
C THR A 346 -3.20 6.38 -7.17
N PRO A 347 -3.11 5.15 -6.66
CA PRO A 347 -4.05 4.09 -7.01
C PRO A 347 -5.39 4.32 -6.29
N LEU A 348 -6.52 4.20 -7.00
CA LEU A 348 -7.86 4.59 -6.52
C LEU A 348 -8.81 3.40 -6.30
N ALA A 349 -8.75 2.37 -7.14
CA ALA A 349 -9.50 1.12 -6.95
C ALA A 349 -8.66 0.13 -6.14
N ASN A 350 -9.24 -0.57 -5.16
CA ASN A 350 -8.55 -1.68 -4.50
C ASN A 350 -8.83 -3.02 -5.21
N SER A 351 -8.16 -4.09 -4.80
CA SER A 351 -8.28 -5.40 -5.46
C SER A 351 -9.69 -6.01 -5.36
N SER A 352 -10.48 -5.71 -4.32
CA SER A 352 -11.91 -6.07 -4.27
C SER A 352 -12.77 -5.20 -5.19
N SER A 353 -12.45 -3.91 -5.36
CA SER A 353 -13.11 -3.01 -6.32
C SER A 353 -12.94 -3.52 -7.76
N VAL A 354 -11.72 -3.97 -8.08
CA VAL A 354 -11.39 -4.56 -9.39
C VAL A 354 -12.04 -5.94 -9.55
N TYR A 355 -11.95 -6.80 -8.52
CA TYR A 355 -12.61 -8.11 -8.49
C TYR A 355 -14.11 -8.05 -8.77
N ALA A 356 -14.81 -7.00 -8.31
CA ALA A 356 -16.25 -6.83 -8.56
C ALA A 356 -16.62 -6.72 -10.06
N HIS A 357 -15.66 -6.39 -10.94
CA HIS A 357 -15.83 -6.37 -12.40
C HIS A 357 -15.15 -7.58 -13.07
N THR A 358 -14.00 -8.01 -12.57
CA THR A 358 -13.18 -9.07 -13.21
C THR A 358 -13.52 -10.50 -12.77
N ASN A 359 -14.14 -10.66 -11.60
CA ASN A 359 -14.28 -11.92 -10.86
C ASN A 359 -12.94 -12.62 -10.55
N THR A 360 -11.82 -11.87 -10.54
CA THR A 360 -10.51 -12.42 -10.15
C THR A 360 -9.55 -11.38 -9.58
N TYR A 361 -8.86 -11.75 -8.49
CA TYR A 361 -7.80 -10.94 -7.89
C TYR A 361 -6.52 -10.93 -8.74
N LYS A 362 -6.32 -11.93 -9.61
CA LYS A 362 -5.22 -11.98 -10.57
C LYS A 362 -5.47 -11.00 -11.72
N THR A 363 -5.24 -9.72 -11.45
CA THR A 363 -5.43 -8.60 -12.37
C THR A 363 -4.26 -7.62 -12.24
N LYS A 364 -3.75 -7.10 -13.36
CA LYS A 364 -2.66 -6.11 -13.39
C LYS A 364 -2.99 -4.98 -14.37
N LEU A 365 -2.62 -3.75 -14.01
CA LEU A 365 -2.76 -2.56 -14.85
C LEU A 365 -1.36 -1.99 -15.12
N ALA A 366 -0.93 -1.93 -16.38
CA ALA A 366 0.33 -1.31 -16.81
C ALA A 366 0.05 -0.05 -17.65
N PHE A 367 0.87 0.99 -17.52
CA PHE A 367 0.68 2.28 -18.18
C PHE A 367 2.00 3.06 -18.24
N ARG A 368 2.07 4.12 -19.06
CA ARG A 368 3.19 5.06 -19.10
C ARG A 368 2.92 6.22 -18.13
N ASN A 369 3.91 6.55 -17.31
CA ASN A 369 3.98 7.87 -16.68
C ASN A 369 4.66 8.83 -17.67
N ASP A 370 3.91 9.71 -18.33
CA ASP A 370 4.49 10.54 -19.40
C ASP A 370 5.41 11.66 -18.86
N VAL A 371 5.26 12.04 -17.58
CA VAL A 371 6.15 13.00 -16.91
C VAL A 371 7.59 12.48 -16.82
N THR A 372 7.76 11.15 -16.73
CA THR A 372 9.07 10.49 -16.58
C THR A 372 9.48 9.64 -17.79
N GLY A 373 8.53 9.28 -18.64
CA GLY A 373 8.70 8.37 -19.78
C GLY A 373 8.70 6.88 -19.44
N ASN A 374 8.57 6.55 -18.15
CA ASN A 374 8.73 5.19 -17.61
C ASN A 374 7.47 4.33 -17.74
N LEU A 375 7.66 3.02 -17.58
CA LEU A 375 6.58 2.07 -17.32
C LEU A 375 6.19 2.14 -15.83
N ALA A 376 4.91 2.32 -15.55
CA ALA A 376 4.32 2.12 -14.23
C ALA A 376 3.27 0.99 -14.26
N PHE A 377 3.08 0.31 -13.14
CA PHE A 377 2.01 -0.68 -12.99
C PHE A 377 1.43 -0.77 -11.57
N ILE A 378 0.21 -1.31 -11.49
CA ILE A 378 -0.47 -1.73 -10.26
C ILE A 378 -0.74 -3.23 -10.37
N ASP A 379 -0.43 -3.97 -9.30
CA ASP A 379 -0.68 -5.40 -9.21
C ASP A 379 -1.76 -5.71 -8.16
N TYR A 380 -2.94 -6.14 -8.60
CA TYR A 380 -4.09 -6.33 -7.73
C TYR A 380 -4.10 -7.72 -7.04
N SER A 381 -3.21 -8.66 -7.41
CA SER A 381 -3.15 -9.95 -6.68
C SER A 381 -2.51 -9.84 -5.31
N ASN A 382 -1.68 -8.82 -5.08
CA ASN A 382 -0.75 -8.76 -3.96
C ASN A 382 -1.31 -8.05 -2.71
N GLY A 383 -2.63 -7.79 -2.67
CA GLY A 383 -3.38 -7.28 -1.50
C GLY A 383 -3.10 -5.82 -1.13
N THR A 384 -1.83 -5.43 -1.06
CA THR A 384 -1.36 -4.05 -1.05
C THR A 384 -1.86 -3.32 -2.29
N LEU A 385 -2.31 -2.07 -2.11
CA LEU A 385 -2.58 -1.16 -3.22
C LEU A 385 -1.43 -0.15 -3.37
N SER A 386 -0.54 -0.42 -4.33
CA SER A 386 0.69 0.35 -4.57
C SER A 386 0.93 0.58 -6.07
N VAL A 387 1.74 1.60 -6.42
CA VAL A 387 2.17 1.85 -7.81
C VAL A 387 3.67 1.64 -7.95
N VAL A 388 4.05 0.76 -8.86
CA VAL A 388 5.44 0.40 -9.14
C VAL A 388 5.89 1.06 -10.43
N GLU A 389 6.83 2.02 -10.36
CA GLU A 389 7.43 2.67 -11.54
C GLU A 389 8.83 2.15 -11.83
N ILE A 390 8.98 1.48 -12.98
CA ILE A 390 10.24 0.93 -13.48
C ILE A 390 11.03 2.05 -14.16
N VAL A 391 11.93 2.66 -13.40
CA VAL A 391 12.80 3.75 -13.88
C VAL A 391 13.82 3.24 -14.90
N ASP A 392 13.74 3.74 -16.13
CA ASP A 392 14.63 3.38 -17.24
C ASP A 392 15.25 4.63 -17.91
N SER A 393 16.03 4.39 -18.96
CA SER A 393 16.51 5.37 -19.94
C SER A 393 15.81 5.25 -21.31
N ILE A 394 14.89 4.28 -21.44
CA ILE A 394 14.15 3.96 -22.66
C ILE A 394 12.70 4.38 -22.50
N ASP A 395 12.23 5.28 -23.37
CA ASP A 395 10.82 5.67 -23.48
C ASP A 395 9.90 4.47 -23.69
N VAL A 396 8.88 4.37 -22.83
CA VAL A 396 7.86 3.31 -22.87
C VAL A 396 6.57 3.85 -23.50
N PHE A 397 6.15 3.29 -24.63
CA PHE A 397 4.87 3.57 -25.29
C PHE A 397 4.17 2.27 -25.70
N HIS A 398 2.84 2.24 -25.56
CA HIS A 398 2.00 1.06 -25.84
C HIS A 398 2.47 -0.22 -25.12
N PRO A 399 2.44 -0.26 -23.78
CA PRO A 399 2.59 -1.52 -23.06
C PRO A 399 1.42 -2.46 -23.37
N ASP A 400 1.70 -3.74 -23.61
CA ASP A 400 0.72 -4.83 -23.57
C ASP A 400 1.31 -5.92 -22.65
N ILE A 401 0.51 -6.40 -21.69
CA ILE A 401 0.92 -7.41 -20.71
C ILE A 401 0.77 -8.82 -21.32
N SER A 402 1.68 -9.74 -20.98
CA SER A 402 1.66 -11.12 -21.48
C SER A 402 0.43 -11.91 -20.99
N PRO A 403 0.02 -12.99 -21.69
CA PRO A 403 -1.20 -13.74 -21.34
C PRO A 403 -1.18 -14.35 -19.92
N ASP A 404 0.01 -14.58 -19.36
CA ASP A 404 0.26 -15.10 -18.01
C ASP A 404 0.56 -14.02 -16.96
N GLY A 405 0.60 -12.73 -17.34
CA GLY A 405 0.80 -11.60 -16.41
C GLY A 405 2.23 -11.42 -15.88
N SER A 406 3.20 -12.18 -16.41
CA SER A 406 4.60 -12.19 -15.95
C SER A 406 5.51 -11.20 -16.67
N HIS A 407 5.20 -10.87 -17.93
CA HIS A 407 6.01 -10.02 -18.80
C HIS A 407 5.19 -8.85 -19.37
N VAL A 408 5.89 -7.86 -19.90
CA VAL A 408 5.31 -6.70 -20.58
C VAL A 408 6.09 -6.41 -21.85
N ALA A 409 5.38 -6.28 -22.97
CA ALA A 409 5.94 -5.85 -24.24
C ALA A 409 5.62 -4.36 -24.44
N PHE A 410 6.58 -3.56 -24.92
CA PHE A 410 6.38 -2.14 -25.17
C PHE A 410 7.20 -1.66 -26.36
N SER A 411 6.92 -0.44 -26.84
CA SER A 411 7.64 0.20 -27.95
C SER A 411 8.15 1.61 -27.62
N THR A 412 9.03 2.17 -28.45
CA THR A 412 9.71 3.46 -28.17
C THR A 412 9.15 4.68 -28.91
N MET A 413 7.93 4.61 -29.45
CA MET A 413 7.20 5.76 -30.01
C MET A 413 5.68 5.56 -29.90
N TYR A 414 4.92 6.64 -29.78
CA TYR A 414 3.45 6.63 -29.76
C TYR A 414 2.82 6.56 -31.18
N GLU A 415 1.48 6.41 -31.24
CA GLU A 415 0.73 6.29 -32.51
C GLU A 415 0.74 7.61 -33.31
N GLY A 416 0.81 7.53 -34.63
CA GLY A 416 0.61 8.68 -35.53
C GLY A 416 1.86 9.51 -35.85
N LEU A 417 3.02 9.22 -35.27
CA LEU A 417 4.31 9.79 -35.68
C LEU A 417 4.98 8.99 -36.81
N ASP A 418 5.79 9.70 -37.61
CA ASP A 418 6.67 9.11 -38.62
C ASP A 418 8.09 8.92 -38.07
N GLY A 419 8.62 7.69 -38.10
CA GLY A 419 9.95 7.38 -37.58
C GLY A 419 10.26 5.89 -37.44
N LYS A 420 11.40 5.55 -36.81
CA LYS A 420 11.73 4.17 -36.42
C LYS A 420 11.43 3.97 -34.94
N SER A 421 10.74 2.87 -34.63
CA SER A 421 10.49 2.45 -33.24
C SER A 421 11.17 1.11 -32.99
N ALA A 422 11.45 0.78 -31.73
CA ALA A 422 11.90 -0.54 -31.32
C ALA A 422 10.88 -1.18 -30.37
N VAL A 423 10.73 -2.50 -30.44
CA VAL A 423 9.98 -3.30 -29.45
C VAL A 423 10.94 -3.98 -28.48
N TYR A 424 10.54 -3.97 -27.20
CA TYR A 424 11.21 -4.65 -26.10
C TYR A 424 10.20 -5.51 -25.33
N VAL A 425 10.71 -6.52 -24.61
CA VAL A 425 10.00 -7.24 -23.55
C VAL A 425 10.86 -7.19 -22.29
N ARG A 426 10.21 -7.09 -21.12
CA ARG A 426 10.83 -7.26 -19.80
C ARG A 426 9.87 -8.02 -18.87
N ASP A 427 10.34 -8.41 -17.69
CA ASP A 427 9.49 -8.92 -16.61
C ASP A 427 8.70 -7.78 -15.96
N LEU A 428 7.47 -8.06 -15.52
CA LEU A 428 6.57 -7.10 -14.89
C LEU A 428 6.67 -7.20 -13.35
N ASN A 429 7.80 -6.72 -12.82
CA ASN A 429 8.17 -6.70 -11.39
C ASN A 429 8.86 -5.37 -10.99
N GLU A 430 9.13 -5.14 -9.70
CA GLU A 430 9.74 -3.88 -9.20
C GLU A 430 11.12 -3.58 -9.81
N GLU A 431 11.85 -4.62 -10.21
CA GLU A 431 13.18 -4.50 -10.82
C GLU A 431 13.14 -4.21 -12.33
N GLY A 432 12.02 -4.49 -13.00
CA GLY A 432 11.88 -4.45 -14.46
C GLY A 432 12.85 -5.37 -15.19
N SER A 433 13.10 -6.57 -14.63
CA SER A 433 14.20 -7.46 -15.00
C SER A 433 14.10 -8.08 -16.40
N ASN A 434 15.19 -8.71 -16.85
CA ASN A 434 15.29 -9.44 -18.12
C ASN A 434 14.84 -8.66 -19.38
N LEU A 435 15.12 -7.36 -19.42
CA LEU A 435 14.88 -6.49 -20.58
C LEU A 435 15.62 -6.99 -21.84
N ILE A 436 14.86 -7.33 -22.88
CA ILE A 436 15.36 -7.86 -24.16
C ILE A 436 14.70 -7.12 -25.33
N LYS A 437 15.50 -6.81 -26.36
CA LYS A 437 15.08 -6.11 -27.58
C LYS A 437 14.77 -7.09 -28.72
N LEU A 438 13.76 -6.78 -29.53
CA LEU A 438 13.54 -7.43 -30.82
C LEU A 438 14.53 -6.92 -31.87
N ASP A 439 15.32 -7.82 -32.47
CA ASP A 439 16.35 -7.48 -33.47
C ASP A 439 15.77 -7.34 -34.88
N VAL A 440 15.11 -6.21 -35.13
CA VAL A 440 14.57 -5.81 -36.45
C VAL A 440 14.80 -4.31 -36.70
N GLU A 441 14.69 -3.87 -37.96
CA GLU A 441 14.95 -2.47 -38.34
C GLU A 441 13.97 -1.46 -37.71
N SER A 442 12.70 -1.82 -37.57
CA SER A 442 11.67 -1.04 -36.89
C SER A 442 10.50 -1.92 -36.47
N ALA A 443 9.99 -1.71 -35.26
CA ALA A 443 8.81 -2.36 -34.69
C ALA A 443 8.10 -1.41 -33.73
N ALA A 444 6.78 -1.26 -33.87
CA ALA A 444 5.93 -0.41 -33.04
C ALA A 444 4.65 -1.14 -32.60
N ILE A 445 4.04 -0.66 -31.50
CA ILE A 445 2.75 -1.11 -30.93
C ILE A 445 2.65 -2.64 -30.84
N PRO A 446 3.37 -3.27 -29.90
CA PRO A 446 3.32 -4.71 -29.70
C PRO A 446 1.95 -5.13 -29.15
N ARG A 447 1.48 -6.30 -29.55
CA ARG A 447 0.24 -6.94 -29.08
C ARG A 447 0.51 -8.42 -28.82
N TRP A 448 0.35 -8.87 -27.59
CA TRP A 448 0.40 -10.30 -27.25
C TRP A 448 -0.84 -11.03 -27.76
N ARG A 449 -0.61 -12.28 -28.19
CA ARG A 449 -1.66 -13.25 -28.50
C ARG A 449 -1.20 -14.65 -28.14
N VAL A 450 -2.15 -15.53 -27.87
CA VAL A 450 -1.96 -16.98 -27.91
C VAL A 450 -2.33 -17.47 -29.31
N LEU A 451 -1.60 -18.46 -29.83
CA LEU A 451 -1.86 -19.12 -31.11
C LEU A 451 -2.66 -20.42 -30.92
N GLU A 452 -3.22 -20.97 -31.99
CA GLU A 452 -3.94 -22.26 -31.96
C GLU A 452 -3.07 -23.44 -31.46
N SER A 453 -1.73 -23.31 -31.50
CA SER A 453 -0.77 -24.26 -30.93
C SER A 453 -0.59 -24.14 -29.40
N GLY A 454 -1.15 -23.11 -28.77
CA GLY A 454 -0.84 -22.71 -27.39
C GLY A 454 0.42 -21.84 -27.26
N ASP A 455 1.20 -21.65 -28.33
CA ASP A 455 2.37 -20.78 -28.30
C ASP A 455 1.96 -19.31 -28.07
N THR A 456 2.75 -18.60 -27.26
CA THR A 456 2.60 -17.16 -27.07
C THR A 456 3.42 -16.40 -28.11
N ALA A 457 2.80 -15.38 -28.72
CA ALA A 457 3.40 -14.58 -29.78
C ALA A 457 3.11 -13.09 -29.60
N ILE A 458 4.02 -12.25 -30.11
CA ILE A 458 3.86 -10.80 -30.19
C ILE A 458 3.64 -10.42 -31.65
N VAL A 459 2.51 -9.78 -31.92
CA VAL A 459 2.24 -9.06 -33.17
C VAL A 459 2.79 -7.64 -33.05
N TYR A 460 3.36 -7.10 -34.13
CA TYR A 460 3.83 -5.72 -34.18
C TYR A 460 3.73 -5.16 -35.61
N VAL A 461 3.82 -3.84 -35.77
CA VAL A 461 3.85 -3.18 -37.08
C VAL A 461 5.21 -2.57 -37.35
N THR A 462 5.64 -2.49 -38.62
CA THR A 462 6.93 -1.85 -38.97
C THR A 462 6.93 -0.33 -38.70
N HIS A 463 5.75 0.29 -38.69
CA HIS A 463 5.54 1.72 -38.56
C HIS A 463 4.09 1.99 -38.12
N ALA A 464 3.84 3.00 -37.29
CA ALA A 464 2.51 3.30 -36.72
C ALA A 464 2.00 4.74 -37.02
N GLY A 465 2.58 5.39 -38.03
CA GLY A 465 2.16 6.70 -38.52
C GLY A 465 0.80 6.72 -39.25
N ASN A 466 0.48 7.86 -39.85
CA ASN A 466 -0.82 8.19 -40.43
C ASN A 466 -1.29 7.20 -41.53
N ASN A 467 -2.38 6.47 -41.28
CA ASN A 467 -2.94 5.46 -42.20
C ASN A 467 -3.89 6.02 -43.28
N LYS A 468 -4.08 7.35 -43.36
CA LYS A 468 -5.07 7.97 -44.27
C LYS A 468 -4.73 7.80 -45.74
N ASP A 469 -3.44 7.83 -46.11
CA ASP A 469 -3.02 7.58 -47.49
C ASP A 469 -2.88 6.07 -47.75
N GLU A 470 -3.40 5.59 -48.87
CA GLU A 470 -3.37 4.16 -49.21
C GLU A 470 -1.96 3.68 -49.55
N ALA A 471 -1.15 4.46 -50.28
CA ALA A 471 0.19 4.05 -50.68
C ALA A 471 1.16 4.05 -49.49
N ALA A 472 1.05 5.04 -48.59
CA ALA A 472 1.76 5.05 -47.32
C ALA A 472 1.35 3.87 -46.43
N PHE A 473 0.05 3.60 -46.26
CA PHE A 473 -0.39 2.43 -45.50
C PHE A 473 0.14 1.13 -46.10
N ARG A 474 0.08 0.95 -47.43
CA ARG A 474 0.58 -0.23 -48.16
C ARG A 474 2.09 -0.44 -48.06
N SER A 475 2.89 0.59 -47.77
CA SER A 475 4.34 0.45 -47.60
C SER A 475 4.73 -0.07 -46.19
N THR A 476 3.81 0.02 -45.23
CA THR A 476 3.94 -0.59 -43.89
C THR A 476 3.52 -2.06 -43.90
N SER A 477 3.82 -2.80 -42.83
CA SER A 477 3.35 -4.19 -42.69
C SER A 477 3.21 -4.65 -41.24
N THR A 478 2.32 -5.63 -41.03
CA THR A 478 2.12 -6.33 -39.76
C THR A 478 2.91 -7.65 -39.75
N TRP A 479 3.58 -7.90 -38.64
CA TRP A 479 4.46 -9.04 -38.40
C TRP A 479 4.08 -9.73 -37.07
N GLN A 480 4.56 -10.95 -36.90
CA GLN A 480 4.40 -11.75 -35.69
C GLN A 480 5.73 -12.42 -35.35
N VAL A 481 6.05 -12.54 -34.06
CA VAL A 481 7.22 -13.28 -33.56
C VAL A 481 6.81 -14.10 -32.34
N ILE A 482 7.23 -15.37 -32.27
CA ILE A 482 7.03 -16.21 -31.08
C ILE A 482 7.89 -15.63 -29.94
N PHE A 483 7.38 -15.62 -28.71
CA PHE A 483 8.18 -15.32 -27.52
C PHE A 483 8.05 -16.46 -26.52
N ALA A 484 9.16 -17.13 -26.21
CA ALA A 484 9.20 -18.28 -25.33
C ALA A 484 10.54 -18.40 -24.61
N ASN A 485 10.54 -18.89 -23.37
CA ASN A 485 11.75 -19.02 -22.54
C ASN A 485 12.57 -17.72 -22.45
N GLY A 486 11.87 -16.58 -22.31
CA GLY A 486 12.46 -15.24 -22.25
C GLY A 486 13.14 -14.78 -23.55
N LYS A 487 12.76 -15.28 -24.74
CA LYS A 487 13.44 -14.97 -26.01
C LYS A 487 12.47 -14.83 -27.18
N PHE A 488 12.77 -13.86 -28.05
CA PHE A 488 12.16 -13.75 -29.37
C PHE A 488 12.63 -14.90 -30.30
N GLY A 489 11.69 -15.47 -31.04
CA GLY A 489 11.94 -16.39 -32.15
C GLY A 489 12.21 -15.67 -33.47
N ILE A 490 11.93 -16.35 -34.59
CA ILE A 490 12.08 -15.78 -35.94
C ILE A 490 10.84 -14.95 -36.30
N PRO A 491 10.97 -13.67 -36.71
CA PRO A 491 9.84 -12.88 -37.17
C PRO A 491 9.24 -13.39 -38.49
N GLN A 492 7.92 -13.43 -38.55
CA GLN A 492 7.12 -13.80 -39.72
C GLN A 492 6.22 -12.62 -40.12
N LYS A 493 6.26 -12.23 -41.40
CA LYS A 493 5.31 -11.25 -41.96
C LYS A 493 3.93 -11.90 -42.09
N LEU A 494 2.88 -11.19 -41.65
CA LEU A 494 1.49 -11.63 -41.83
C LEU A 494 0.89 -11.01 -43.10
N PHE A 495 0.94 -9.69 -43.24
CA PHE A 495 0.39 -8.96 -44.40
C PHE A 495 0.95 -7.53 -44.51
N ASP A 496 0.67 -6.86 -45.63
CA ASP A 496 0.91 -5.42 -45.83
C ASP A 496 -0.15 -4.58 -45.08
N GLY A 497 0.21 -3.35 -44.73
CA GLY A 497 -0.59 -2.49 -43.86
C GLY A 497 -0.24 -2.64 -42.37
N ALA A 498 -0.34 -1.53 -41.62
CA ALA A 498 -0.07 -1.47 -40.19
C ALA A 498 -1.36 -1.68 -39.38
N PHE A 499 -1.72 -2.95 -39.17
CA PHE A 499 -2.87 -3.33 -38.32
C PHE A 499 -2.43 -3.55 -36.87
N HIS A 500 -2.18 -2.43 -36.18
CA HIS A 500 -1.74 -2.36 -34.78
C HIS A 500 -2.87 -2.37 -33.74
N GLY A 501 -4.14 -2.29 -34.18
CA GLY A 501 -5.31 -2.43 -33.30
C GLY A 501 -5.65 -3.88 -32.93
N GLY A 502 -4.81 -4.84 -33.30
CA GLY A 502 -5.00 -6.26 -32.98
C GLY A 502 -5.51 -7.10 -34.15
N ILE A 503 -5.47 -8.41 -33.93
CA ILE A 503 -5.85 -9.47 -34.89
C ILE A 503 -6.70 -10.50 -34.13
N SER A 504 -7.75 -11.02 -34.75
CA SER A 504 -8.60 -12.09 -34.21
C SER A 504 -7.81 -13.38 -33.98
N ALA A 505 -8.31 -14.23 -33.07
CA ALA A 505 -7.71 -15.54 -32.79
C ALA A 505 -7.51 -16.38 -34.07
N ASP A 506 -8.51 -16.42 -34.96
CA ASP A 506 -8.49 -17.14 -36.23
C ASP A 506 -7.73 -16.42 -37.37
N GLY A 507 -7.16 -15.24 -37.10
CA GLY A 507 -6.41 -14.44 -38.07
C GLY A 507 -7.25 -13.77 -39.17
N ARG A 508 -8.58 -13.88 -39.16
CA ARG A 508 -9.47 -13.38 -40.22
C ARG A 508 -9.98 -11.94 -40.03
N LEU A 509 -9.70 -11.30 -38.91
CA LEU A 509 -9.94 -9.87 -38.74
C LEU A 509 -8.68 -9.20 -38.18
N ALA A 510 -8.26 -8.09 -38.76
CA ALA A 510 -7.23 -7.21 -38.20
C ALA A 510 -7.64 -5.75 -38.38
N VAL A 511 -7.31 -4.86 -37.42
CA VAL A 511 -7.81 -3.45 -37.41
C VAL A 511 -6.70 -2.42 -37.12
N SER A 512 -6.95 -1.15 -37.48
CA SER A 512 -6.02 -0.02 -37.32
C SER A 512 -6.76 1.30 -37.14
N GLY A 513 -6.15 2.24 -36.39
CA GLY A 513 -6.75 3.51 -35.96
C GLY A 513 -5.95 4.78 -36.24
N ALA A 514 -4.89 4.76 -37.04
CA ALA A 514 -4.06 5.96 -37.23
C ALA A 514 -4.67 6.99 -38.22
N ARG A 515 -5.90 7.48 -37.94
CA ARG A 515 -6.80 8.42 -38.66
C ARG A 515 -8.04 7.79 -39.28
N LEU A 516 -7.94 6.64 -39.95
CA LEU A 516 -9.08 5.90 -40.52
C LEU A 516 -9.24 4.58 -39.78
N LEU A 517 -10.49 4.20 -39.50
CA LEU A 517 -10.82 2.85 -39.02
C LEU A 517 -10.66 1.87 -40.20
N ARG A 518 -9.47 1.29 -40.34
CA ARG A 518 -9.17 0.28 -41.37
C ARG A 518 -9.36 -1.11 -40.79
N ALA A 519 -9.90 -2.02 -41.60
CA ALA A 519 -10.05 -3.42 -41.27
C ALA A 519 -9.61 -4.32 -42.43
N ARG A 520 -8.97 -5.45 -42.13
CA ARG A 520 -8.72 -6.57 -43.04
C ARG A 520 -9.68 -7.69 -42.67
N VAL A 521 -10.58 -8.07 -43.57
CA VAL A 521 -11.62 -9.09 -43.36
C VAL A 521 -11.35 -10.29 -44.29
N SER A 522 -10.97 -11.41 -43.69
CA SER A 522 -10.20 -12.49 -44.32
C SER A 522 -9.00 -11.90 -45.07
N ASP A 523 -9.05 -11.84 -46.40
CA ASP A 523 -7.98 -11.29 -47.23
C ASP A 523 -8.29 -9.92 -47.86
N HIS A 524 -9.45 -9.33 -47.56
CA HIS A 524 -9.93 -8.10 -48.18
C HIS A 524 -9.84 -6.92 -47.21
N ASP A 525 -9.10 -5.88 -47.61
CA ASP A 525 -8.99 -4.67 -46.80
C ASP A 525 -10.13 -3.69 -47.13
N THR A 526 -10.60 -2.98 -46.10
CA THR A 526 -11.73 -2.06 -46.17
C THR A 526 -11.55 -0.91 -45.18
N VAL A 527 -12.36 0.14 -45.36
CA VAL A 527 -12.44 1.29 -44.44
C VAL A 527 -13.86 1.31 -43.86
N TRP A 528 -13.94 1.19 -42.54
CA TRP A 528 -15.19 1.23 -41.78
C TRP A 528 -15.57 2.67 -41.40
N TYR A 529 -16.64 2.84 -40.63
CA TYR A 529 -17.08 4.14 -40.08
C TYR A 529 -17.23 5.26 -41.14
N ASN A 530 -17.66 4.90 -42.36
CA ASN A 530 -17.83 5.79 -43.51
C ASN A 530 -16.56 6.58 -43.92
N GLY A 531 -15.36 6.19 -43.45
CA GLY A 531 -14.12 6.93 -43.67
C GLY A 531 -14.03 8.26 -42.90
N GLU A 532 -14.88 8.48 -41.89
CA GLU A 532 -14.71 9.56 -40.93
C GLU A 532 -13.57 9.24 -39.95
N GLN A 533 -13.05 10.27 -39.25
CA GLN A 533 -11.82 10.11 -38.46
C GLN A 533 -12.05 9.28 -37.20
N ALA A 534 -11.16 8.31 -36.95
CA ALA A 534 -11.14 7.44 -35.77
C ALA A 534 -9.71 7.24 -35.27
N CYS A 535 -9.54 6.96 -33.96
CA CYS A 535 -8.27 6.61 -33.33
C CYS A 535 -8.43 5.75 -32.06
N ASN A 536 -7.31 5.36 -31.43
CA ASN A 536 -7.26 4.47 -30.26
C ASN A 536 -8.08 3.19 -30.48
N VAL A 537 -7.82 2.54 -31.62
CA VAL A 537 -8.57 1.38 -32.09
C VAL A 537 -8.01 0.10 -31.46
N SER A 538 -8.87 -0.69 -30.81
CA SER A 538 -8.49 -2.06 -30.46
C SER A 538 -9.60 -3.11 -30.57
N LEU A 539 -9.17 -4.33 -30.87
CA LEU A 539 -10.00 -5.52 -31.10
C LEU A 539 -10.14 -6.35 -29.83
N SER A 540 -11.34 -6.86 -29.57
CA SER A 540 -11.65 -7.64 -28.38
C SER A 540 -10.94 -9.01 -28.40
N LYS A 541 -10.30 -9.37 -27.27
CA LYS A 541 -9.62 -10.66 -27.10
C LYS A 541 -10.61 -11.81 -26.75
N ASP A 542 -11.85 -11.48 -26.40
CA ASP A 542 -12.98 -12.35 -26.03
C ASP A 542 -13.57 -13.25 -27.15
N GLY A 543 -13.01 -13.23 -28.36
CA GLY A 543 -13.52 -13.98 -29.52
C GLY A 543 -14.80 -13.43 -30.18
N SER A 544 -15.43 -12.38 -29.62
CA SER A 544 -16.59 -11.72 -30.25
C SER A 544 -16.21 -10.86 -31.45
N ASN A 545 -14.90 -10.57 -31.62
CA ASN A 545 -14.33 -9.76 -32.70
C ASN A 545 -14.94 -8.35 -32.80
N ARG A 546 -15.32 -7.77 -31.64
CA ARG A 546 -15.78 -6.38 -31.53
C ARG A 546 -14.58 -5.44 -31.56
N THR A 547 -14.75 -4.27 -32.17
CA THR A 547 -13.70 -3.23 -32.24
C THR A 547 -14.15 -1.99 -31.49
N LEU A 548 -13.35 -1.52 -30.52
CA LEU A 548 -13.55 -0.23 -29.86
C LEU A 548 -12.69 0.86 -30.51
N PHE A 549 -13.12 2.12 -30.43
CA PHE A 549 -12.41 3.28 -30.97
C PHE A 549 -12.99 4.62 -30.51
N LEU A 550 -12.19 5.69 -30.58
CA LEU A 550 -12.58 7.07 -30.32
C LEU A 550 -12.92 7.84 -31.60
N ASP A 551 -13.83 8.81 -31.47
CA ASP A 551 -14.38 9.63 -32.56
C ASP A 551 -14.17 11.14 -32.34
N PHE A 552 -14.06 11.88 -33.44
CA PHE A 552 -13.82 13.33 -33.47
C PHE A 552 -15.09 14.19 -33.50
N GLY A 553 -16.24 13.63 -33.08
CA GLY A 553 -17.55 14.25 -33.24
C GLY A 553 -18.06 14.17 -34.68
N SER A 554 -17.90 13.02 -35.32
CA SER A 554 -18.28 12.78 -36.71
C SER A 554 -19.79 12.89 -36.99
N SER A 555 -20.18 12.91 -38.26
CA SER A 555 -21.59 12.89 -38.65
C SER A 555 -22.25 11.53 -38.40
N THR A 556 -21.52 10.42 -38.60
CA THR A 556 -21.96 9.06 -38.30
C THR A 556 -22.15 8.85 -36.79
N GLY A 557 -21.15 9.22 -35.99
CA GLY A 557 -21.20 9.08 -34.53
C GLY A 557 -22.30 9.93 -33.90
N ARG A 558 -22.45 11.20 -34.30
CA ARG A 558 -23.55 12.08 -33.83
C ARG A 558 -24.94 11.57 -34.20
N LYS A 559 -25.08 10.93 -35.37
CA LYS A 559 -26.33 10.27 -35.78
C LYS A 559 -26.63 9.03 -34.93
N PHE A 560 -25.61 8.24 -34.57
CA PHE A 560 -25.77 7.05 -33.74
C PHE A 560 -26.05 7.38 -32.26
N ALA A 561 -25.28 8.33 -31.70
CA ALA A 561 -25.40 8.77 -30.31
C ALA A 561 -26.62 9.67 -30.03
N GLY A 562 -27.40 10.05 -31.06
CA GLY A 562 -28.60 10.87 -30.93
C GLY A 562 -28.37 12.33 -30.51
N GLY A 563 -27.13 12.83 -30.57
CA GLY A 563 -26.78 14.14 -30.03
C GLY A 563 -25.44 14.69 -30.50
N ARG A 564 -25.15 15.95 -30.12
CA ARG A 564 -23.82 16.56 -30.28
C ARG A 564 -22.94 16.26 -29.08
N TYR A 565 -21.65 16.11 -29.35
CA TYR A 565 -20.57 15.91 -28.39
C TYR A 565 -19.24 16.38 -29.03
N ALA A 566 -18.22 16.58 -28.20
CA ALA A 566 -16.87 17.02 -28.56
C ALA A 566 -15.97 15.85 -29.02
N THR A 567 -14.78 16.18 -29.54
CA THR A 567 -13.73 15.19 -29.84
C THR A 567 -13.44 14.31 -28.63
N HIS A 568 -13.38 12.99 -28.82
CA HIS A 568 -13.11 11.96 -27.80
C HIS A 568 -14.08 11.93 -26.60
N GLU A 569 -15.15 12.73 -26.58
CA GLU A 569 -16.19 12.68 -25.53
C GLU A 569 -16.99 11.37 -25.55
N ARG A 570 -16.83 10.56 -26.61
CA ARG A 570 -17.49 9.27 -26.78
C ARG A 570 -16.58 8.17 -27.31
N LEU A 571 -16.66 7.03 -26.64
CA LEU A 571 -16.20 5.73 -27.11
C LEU A 571 -17.28 5.09 -27.99
N PHE A 572 -16.87 4.39 -29.05
CA PHE A 572 -17.75 3.63 -29.93
C PHE A 572 -17.29 2.18 -30.03
N VAL A 573 -18.23 1.27 -30.30
CA VAL A 573 -17.96 -0.15 -30.56
C VAL A 573 -18.66 -0.59 -31.84
N THR A 574 -17.94 -1.28 -32.73
CA THR A 574 -18.53 -2.03 -33.85
C THR A 574 -18.57 -3.53 -33.61
N ASP A 575 -19.48 -4.20 -34.29
CA ASP A 575 -19.35 -5.63 -34.56
C ASP A 575 -18.20 -5.94 -35.54
N SER A 576 -17.96 -7.23 -35.79
CA SER A 576 -16.91 -7.75 -36.68
C SER A 576 -17.10 -7.43 -38.16
N LEU A 577 -18.19 -6.74 -38.53
CA LEU A 577 -18.47 -6.26 -39.89
C LEU A 577 -18.35 -4.72 -39.99
N GLY A 578 -17.91 -4.04 -38.92
CA GLY A 578 -17.71 -2.59 -38.90
C GLY A 578 -18.99 -1.78 -38.68
N LYS A 579 -20.10 -2.42 -38.30
CA LYS A 579 -21.36 -1.75 -37.98
C LYS A 579 -21.37 -1.36 -36.50
N LEU A 580 -21.70 -0.10 -36.21
CA LEU A 580 -21.88 0.39 -34.84
C LEU A 580 -22.95 -0.39 -34.08
N ILE A 581 -22.61 -0.78 -32.85
CA ILE A 581 -23.50 -1.51 -31.93
C ILE A 581 -23.68 -0.82 -30.57
N GLN A 582 -22.64 -0.15 -30.04
CA GLN A 582 -22.68 0.53 -28.74
C GLN A 582 -21.90 1.85 -28.79
N SER A 583 -22.19 2.76 -27.86
CA SER A 583 -21.38 3.95 -27.63
C SER A 583 -21.57 4.49 -26.22
N PHE A 584 -20.46 4.84 -25.57
CA PHE A 584 -20.38 5.32 -24.19
C PHE A 584 -19.93 6.78 -24.18
N ARG A 585 -20.19 7.52 -23.10
CA ARG A 585 -19.81 8.93 -22.95
C ARG A 585 -18.84 9.06 -21.79
N ALA A 586 -17.81 9.90 -21.93
CA ALA A 586 -16.90 10.19 -20.84
C ALA A 586 -17.62 10.88 -19.65
N PRO A 587 -17.10 10.76 -18.41
CA PRO A 587 -17.60 11.50 -17.25
C PRO A 587 -17.60 13.02 -17.47
N ALA A 588 -18.45 13.73 -16.73
CA ALA A 588 -18.62 15.18 -16.89
C ALA A 588 -17.30 15.93 -16.58
N GLY A 589 -16.85 16.75 -17.52
CA GLY A 589 -15.57 17.47 -17.44
C GLY A 589 -14.38 16.76 -18.11
N TYR A 590 -14.58 15.56 -18.65
CA TYR A 590 -13.54 14.75 -19.27
C TYR A 590 -13.87 14.31 -20.70
N THR A 591 -12.83 13.92 -21.44
CA THR A 591 -12.89 13.12 -22.67
C THR A 591 -12.02 11.87 -22.50
N PHE A 592 -12.18 10.86 -23.35
CA PHE A 592 -11.30 9.69 -23.34
C PHE A 592 -9.97 9.94 -24.06
N ASP A 593 -8.94 9.18 -23.71
CA ASP A 593 -7.87 8.80 -24.64
C ASP A 593 -7.34 7.39 -24.28
N HIS A 594 -6.44 6.86 -25.11
CA HIS A 594 -5.72 5.59 -24.89
C HIS A 594 -6.62 4.40 -24.50
N THR A 595 -7.74 4.23 -25.18
CA THR A 595 -8.73 3.19 -24.86
C THR A 595 -8.31 1.79 -25.30
N GLU A 596 -8.44 0.81 -24.42
CA GLU A 596 -8.09 -0.59 -24.66
C GLU A 596 -9.12 -1.56 -24.03
N TRP A 597 -9.19 -2.80 -24.54
CA TRP A 597 -10.00 -3.85 -23.90
C TRP A 597 -9.30 -4.38 -22.64
N ALA A 598 -10.06 -4.58 -21.56
CA ALA A 598 -9.54 -5.16 -20.31
C ALA A 598 -9.82 -6.66 -20.27
N GLY A 599 -8.77 -7.47 -20.43
CA GLY A 599 -8.85 -8.93 -20.48
C GLY A 599 -9.78 -9.48 -21.59
N ASN A 600 -10.46 -10.58 -21.27
CA ASN A 600 -11.43 -11.27 -22.14
C ASN A 600 -12.89 -10.96 -21.76
N LEU A 601 -13.17 -9.74 -21.28
CA LEU A 601 -14.42 -9.35 -20.63
C LEU A 601 -15.17 -8.23 -21.38
N ASN A 602 -16.39 -7.90 -20.92
CA ASN A 602 -17.15 -6.71 -21.38
C ASN A 602 -16.63 -5.41 -20.76
N LEU A 603 -15.31 -5.27 -20.65
CA LEU A 603 -14.65 -4.18 -19.94
C LEU A 603 -13.66 -3.46 -20.88
N ALA A 604 -13.57 -2.14 -20.75
CA ALA A 604 -12.54 -1.34 -21.39
C ALA A 604 -11.79 -0.50 -20.35
N VAL A 605 -10.47 -0.40 -20.50
CA VAL A 605 -9.64 0.54 -19.73
C VAL A 605 -9.40 1.78 -20.60
N ALA A 606 -9.38 2.95 -19.97
CA ALA A 606 -9.22 4.23 -20.67
C ALA A 606 -8.51 5.26 -19.79
N THR A 607 -7.79 6.18 -20.42
CA THR A 607 -7.39 7.44 -19.77
C THR A 607 -8.53 8.46 -19.89
N LEU A 608 -8.71 9.29 -18.86
CA LEU A 608 -9.55 10.47 -18.89
C LEU A 608 -8.70 11.74 -18.98
N VAL A 609 -8.96 12.53 -20.02
CA VAL A 609 -8.34 13.82 -20.29
C VAL A 609 -9.25 14.93 -19.78
N ASN A 610 -8.73 15.83 -18.94
CA ASN A 610 -9.50 16.93 -18.37
C ASN A 610 -9.66 18.11 -19.35
N THR A 611 -10.44 19.14 -18.99
CA THR A 611 -10.67 20.34 -19.83
C THR A 611 -9.41 21.14 -20.18
N ASN A 612 -8.28 20.90 -19.51
CA ASN A 612 -7.01 21.57 -19.77
C ASN A 612 -6.10 20.76 -20.70
N GLY A 613 -6.46 19.51 -21.01
CA GLY A 613 -5.69 18.59 -21.86
C GLY A 613 -4.82 17.58 -21.11
N SER A 614 -4.89 17.50 -19.77
CA SER A 614 -4.07 16.58 -18.98
C SER A 614 -4.73 15.23 -18.73
N HIS A 615 -3.93 14.17 -18.82
CA HIS A 615 -4.29 12.76 -18.74
C HIS A 615 -4.39 12.30 -17.28
N ARG A 616 -5.29 12.93 -16.51
CA ARG A 616 -5.28 12.88 -15.03
C ARG A 616 -5.65 11.53 -14.41
N LYS A 617 -6.48 10.71 -15.06
CA LYS A 617 -7.00 9.47 -14.45
C LYS A 617 -7.03 8.30 -15.42
N ILE A 618 -6.85 7.09 -14.92
CA ILE A 618 -7.19 5.83 -15.60
C ILE A 618 -8.48 5.29 -15.01
N VAL A 619 -9.41 4.85 -15.86
CA VAL A 619 -10.70 4.27 -15.48
C VAL A 619 -10.94 2.92 -16.14
N LEU A 620 -11.68 2.08 -15.43
CA LEU A 620 -12.37 0.90 -15.97
C LEU A 620 -13.80 1.30 -16.31
N LEU A 621 -14.25 0.96 -17.51
CA LEU A 621 -15.62 1.13 -18.01
C LEU A 621 -16.25 -0.25 -18.21
N ASP A 622 -17.41 -0.47 -17.61
CA ASP A 622 -18.24 -1.64 -17.89
C ASP A 622 -19.17 -1.37 -19.09
N LEU A 623 -19.09 -2.21 -20.13
CA LEU A 623 -19.86 -2.04 -21.36
C LEU A 623 -21.28 -2.63 -21.29
N GLN A 624 -21.66 -3.29 -20.19
CA GLN A 624 -22.99 -3.84 -19.93
C GLN A 624 -23.91 -2.81 -19.27
N ASP A 625 -23.42 -2.02 -18.30
CA ASP A 625 -24.22 -1.01 -17.60
C ASP A 625 -23.76 0.45 -17.76
N SER A 626 -22.58 0.69 -18.36
CA SER A 626 -21.93 2.01 -18.51
C SER A 626 -21.43 2.66 -17.21
N SER A 627 -21.19 1.86 -16.16
CA SER A 627 -20.52 2.31 -14.94
C SER A 627 -19.02 2.55 -15.16
N PHE A 628 -18.43 3.37 -14.28
CA PHE A 628 -17.00 3.68 -14.27
C PHE A 628 -16.41 3.40 -12.88
N THR A 629 -15.23 2.81 -12.84
CA THR A 629 -14.41 2.66 -11.63
C THR A 629 -13.07 3.34 -11.87
N GLU A 630 -12.72 4.33 -11.05
CA GLU A 630 -11.43 5.03 -11.16
C GLU A 630 -10.32 4.12 -10.63
N LEU A 631 -9.35 3.76 -11.49
CA LEU A 631 -8.26 2.84 -11.15
C LEU A 631 -7.04 3.58 -10.57
N ALA A 632 -6.70 4.74 -11.16
CA ALA A 632 -5.56 5.55 -10.72
C ALA A 632 -5.74 7.03 -11.11
N GLU A 633 -5.08 7.91 -10.37
CA GLU A 633 -4.93 9.34 -10.67
C GLU A 633 -3.43 9.75 -10.65
N GLY A 634 -3.04 10.69 -11.49
CA GLY A 634 -1.68 11.23 -11.56
C GLY A 634 -1.61 12.45 -12.48
N ASP A 635 -0.41 12.89 -12.83
CA ASP A 635 -0.23 14.10 -13.62
C ASP A 635 -0.50 13.89 -15.12
N GLU A 636 0.19 12.92 -15.76
CA GLU A 636 -0.05 12.51 -17.14
C GLU A 636 0.06 10.98 -17.29
N LEU A 637 -1.09 10.28 -17.32
CA LEU A 637 -1.20 8.81 -17.35
C LEU A 637 -1.57 8.29 -18.76
N TRP A 638 -0.60 7.73 -19.48
CA TRP A 638 -0.73 7.40 -20.91
C TRP A 638 -0.77 5.88 -21.15
N HIS A 639 -1.40 5.46 -22.25
CA HIS A 639 -1.40 4.06 -22.75
C HIS A 639 -1.67 2.96 -21.68
N PRO A 640 -2.82 2.97 -20.96
CA PRO A 640 -3.15 1.93 -20.01
C PRO A 640 -3.51 0.60 -20.69
N ASN A 641 -3.08 -0.50 -20.07
CA ASN A 641 -3.31 -1.87 -20.50
C ASN A 641 -3.64 -2.73 -19.29
N MET A 642 -4.74 -3.49 -19.36
CA MET A 642 -5.26 -4.24 -18.21
C MET A 642 -5.33 -5.73 -18.51
N TRP A 643 -4.43 -6.47 -17.89
CA TRP A 643 -4.44 -7.93 -17.88
C TRP A 643 -5.37 -8.42 -16.78
N VAL A 644 -6.26 -9.33 -17.16
CA VAL A 644 -7.14 -10.06 -16.25
C VAL A 644 -6.92 -11.54 -16.51
N TYR A 645 -6.60 -12.31 -15.48
CA TYR A 645 -6.43 -13.75 -15.61
C TYR A 645 -7.74 -14.42 -16.02
N SER A 646 -7.70 -15.17 -17.12
CA SER A 646 -8.74 -16.13 -17.48
C SER A 646 -8.08 -17.49 -17.66
N GLU A 647 -8.57 -18.52 -16.97
CA GLU A 647 -8.06 -19.88 -17.19
C GLU A 647 -8.18 -20.28 -18.67
N PRO A 648 -7.25 -21.10 -19.21
CA PRO A 648 -7.50 -21.83 -20.43
C PRO A 648 -8.79 -22.65 -20.27
N LEU A 649 -9.67 -22.64 -21.27
CA LEU A 649 -11.02 -23.23 -21.17
C LEU A 649 -11.03 -24.77 -21.00
N VAL A 650 -10.72 -25.23 -19.79
CA VAL A 650 -11.06 -26.54 -19.27
C VAL A 650 -12.39 -26.38 -18.55
N ALA A 651 -13.47 -26.84 -19.18
CA ALA A 651 -14.75 -26.94 -18.50
C ALA A 651 -14.74 -28.17 -17.59
N ASP A 652 -14.81 -27.99 -16.27
CA ASP A 652 -15.12 -29.07 -15.34
C ASP A 652 -16.17 -28.66 -14.29
N ASP A 653 -16.97 -29.64 -13.89
CA ASP A 653 -18.25 -29.51 -13.18
C ASP A 653 -18.05 -29.47 -11.66
N SER A 654 -17.17 -28.58 -11.20
CA SER A 654 -16.83 -28.47 -9.77
C SER A 654 -17.88 -27.64 -9.01
N SER A 655 -18.50 -28.25 -8.00
CA SER A 655 -19.56 -27.64 -7.17
C SER A 655 -19.04 -26.67 -6.10
N ILE A 656 -17.81 -26.19 -6.24
CA ILE A 656 -17.09 -25.37 -5.26
C ILE A 656 -17.23 -23.88 -5.61
N ASN A 657 -17.53 -23.04 -4.61
CA ASN A 657 -17.60 -21.59 -4.81
C ASN A 657 -16.20 -21.00 -4.67
N VAL A 658 -15.58 -20.62 -5.79
CA VAL A 658 -14.22 -20.05 -5.83
C VAL A 658 -14.09 -18.69 -5.15
N ASP A 659 -15.20 -17.95 -5.00
CA ASP A 659 -15.26 -16.68 -4.25
C ASP A 659 -15.13 -16.89 -2.72
N SER A 660 -15.25 -18.14 -2.26
CA SER A 660 -15.22 -18.52 -0.84
C SER A 660 -14.14 -19.53 -0.49
N ALA A 661 -14.00 -20.61 -1.27
CA ALA A 661 -13.06 -21.69 -0.99
C ALA A 661 -11.60 -21.22 -1.08
N GLY A 662 -10.81 -21.46 -0.04
CA GLY A 662 -9.41 -21.00 0.03
C GLY A 662 -9.22 -19.50 0.33
N VAL A 663 -10.30 -18.71 0.45
CA VAL A 663 -10.23 -17.25 0.65
C VAL A 663 -10.12 -16.92 2.15
N TYR A 664 -8.93 -17.14 2.71
CA TYR A 664 -8.62 -16.91 4.13
C TYR A 664 -8.11 -15.50 4.46
N PHE A 665 -7.95 -14.63 3.45
CA PHE A 665 -7.52 -13.25 3.57
C PHE A 665 -8.34 -12.36 2.62
N THR A 666 -8.52 -11.09 3.00
CA THR A 666 -9.22 -10.03 2.24
C THR A 666 -8.41 -8.72 2.39
N PRO A 667 -8.61 -7.69 1.56
CA PRO A 667 -7.75 -6.50 1.60
C PRO A 667 -7.84 -5.69 2.91
N GLN A 668 -8.86 -5.94 3.73
CA GLN A 668 -9.05 -5.35 5.05
C GLN A 668 -8.55 -6.25 6.20
N GLY A 669 -7.84 -7.33 5.86
CA GLY A 669 -7.42 -8.36 6.81
C GLY A 669 -6.37 -7.91 7.83
N SER A 670 -6.46 -8.48 9.02
CA SER A 670 -5.46 -8.28 10.09
C SER A 670 -4.14 -9.01 9.80
N VAL A 671 -3.10 -8.66 10.57
CA VAL A 671 -1.83 -9.41 10.63
C VAL A 671 -2.07 -10.90 10.93
N ALA A 672 -3.07 -11.24 11.76
CA ALA A 672 -3.43 -12.62 12.06
C ALA A 672 -3.95 -13.36 10.81
N SER A 673 -4.83 -12.72 10.04
CA SER A 673 -5.43 -13.31 8.85
C SER A 673 -4.43 -13.56 7.71
N VAL A 674 -3.51 -12.63 7.44
CA VAL A 674 -2.46 -12.84 6.42
C VAL A 674 -1.49 -13.95 6.83
N ILE A 675 -1.09 -14.02 8.10
CA ILE A 675 -0.28 -15.15 8.62
C ILE A 675 -1.06 -16.46 8.43
N LEU A 676 -2.34 -16.49 8.83
CA LEU A 676 -3.17 -17.68 8.74
C LEU A 676 -3.44 -18.12 7.29
N ARG A 677 -3.58 -17.21 6.31
CA ARG A 677 -3.73 -17.57 4.87
C ARG A 677 -2.56 -18.43 4.39
N TYR A 678 -1.33 -18.06 4.71
CA TYR A 678 -0.16 -18.89 4.36
C TYR A 678 -0.04 -20.15 5.23
N LYS A 679 -0.56 -20.15 6.47
CA LYS A 679 -0.63 -21.39 7.27
C LYS A 679 -1.68 -22.37 6.69
N MET A 680 -2.80 -21.88 6.16
CA MET A 680 -3.82 -22.69 5.49
C MET A 680 -3.34 -23.23 4.15
N GLU A 681 -2.58 -22.46 3.36
CA GLU A 681 -1.93 -22.98 2.15
C GLU A 681 -1.02 -24.17 2.48
N LEU A 682 -0.10 -23.99 3.43
CA LEU A 682 0.79 -25.05 3.91
C LEU A 682 0.00 -26.27 4.44
N LEU A 683 -1.11 -26.04 5.14
CA LEU A 683 -1.99 -27.07 5.67
C LEU A 683 -2.58 -27.93 4.53
N TRP A 684 -3.25 -27.32 3.55
CA TRP A 684 -3.89 -28.05 2.46
C TRP A 684 -2.89 -28.76 1.52
N LYS A 685 -1.76 -28.09 1.27
CA LYS A 685 -0.66 -28.53 0.38
C LYS A 685 0.14 -29.70 0.97
N PHE A 686 0.24 -29.81 2.30
CA PHE A 686 1.07 -30.82 2.98
C PHE A 686 0.33 -31.77 3.94
N LYS A 687 -1.01 -31.70 4.09
CA LYS A 687 -1.82 -32.58 4.97
C LYS A 687 -1.49 -34.08 4.88
N ASP A 688 -1.23 -34.58 3.66
CA ASP A 688 -0.98 -36.00 3.40
C ASP A 688 0.48 -36.43 3.70
N THR A 689 1.35 -35.46 4.00
CA THR A 689 2.80 -35.65 4.20
C THR A 689 3.24 -35.31 5.61
N ALA A 690 2.70 -34.25 6.22
CA ALA A 690 3.12 -33.74 7.52
C ALA A 690 2.86 -34.73 8.67
N ASN A 691 3.85 -34.86 9.56
CA ASN A 691 3.78 -35.73 10.75
C ASN A 691 4.11 -35.00 12.07
N VAL A 692 4.53 -33.73 12.00
CA VAL A 692 4.62 -32.80 13.14
C VAL A 692 3.79 -31.55 12.84
N ALA A 693 2.97 -31.12 13.78
CA ALA A 693 2.28 -29.83 13.72
C ALA A 693 2.68 -28.97 14.93
N ILE A 694 3.17 -27.75 14.66
CA ILE A 694 3.59 -26.79 15.69
C ILE A 694 2.55 -25.67 15.76
N PHE A 695 2.12 -25.31 16.97
CA PHE A 695 1.11 -24.28 17.24
C PHE A 695 1.56 -23.33 18.35
N GLY A 696 0.92 -22.16 18.41
CA GLY A 696 1.12 -21.17 19.47
C GLY A 696 1.24 -19.74 18.95
N SER A 697 1.87 -18.90 19.77
CA SER A 697 2.10 -17.46 19.55
C SER A 697 3.27 -17.17 18.59
N SER A 698 3.76 -15.92 18.59
CA SER A 698 5.01 -15.51 17.94
C SER A 698 6.24 -16.26 18.47
N ARG A 699 6.23 -16.77 19.71
CA ARG A 699 7.39 -17.47 20.28
C ARG A 699 7.74 -18.77 19.50
N PRO A 700 6.82 -19.74 19.30
CA PRO A 700 7.09 -20.87 18.42
C PRO A 700 7.18 -20.50 16.93
N LEU A 701 6.57 -19.38 16.49
CA LEU A 701 6.71 -18.87 15.12
C LEU A 701 8.17 -18.54 14.80
N ASP A 702 8.86 -17.88 15.72
CA ASP A 702 10.20 -17.31 15.56
C ASP A 702 11.31 -18.26 16.08
N ALA A 703 10.97 -19.23 16.94
CA ALA A 703 11.93 -20.12 17.60
C ALA A 703 11.99 -21.57 17.06
N ILE A 704 11.00 -22.04 16.28
CA ILE A 704 11.01 -23.41 15.73
C ILE A 704 11.03 -23.39 14.20
N ALA A 705 12.16 -23.79 13.62
CA ALA A 705 12.38 -23.86 12.19
C ALA A 705 12.15 -25.29 11.65
N PRO A 706 11.04 -25.59 10.92
CA PRO A 706 10.75 -26.94 10.40
C PRO A 706 11.87 -27.57 9.57
N LEU A 707 12.66 -26.76 8.86
CA LEU A 707 13.76 -27.23 8.01
C LEU A 707 15.04 -27.58 8.81
N GLY A 708 15.09 -27.29 10.11
CA GLY A 708 16.18 -27.67 11.01
C GLY A 708 15.96 -28.99 11.76
N LEU A 709 14.78 -29.61 11.61
CA LEU A 709 14.49 -30.96 12.12
C LEU A 709 14.99 -32.03 11.14
N ASP A 710 15.09 -33.28 11.59
CA ASP A 710 15.35 -34.40 10.67
C ASP A 710 14.31 -34.49 9.56
N THR A 711 14.73 -34.97 8.39
CA THR A 711 13.86 -35.34 7.27
C THR A 711 12.76 -36.35 7.63
N SER A 712 12.92 -37.13 8.71
CA SER A 712 11.85 -37.99 9.25
C SER A 712 10.69 -37.21 9.90
N PHE A 713 10.91 -35.96 10.28
CA PHE A 713 9.92 -35.06 10.88
C PHE A 713 9.52 -33.98 9.87
N PHE A 714 8.56 -34.32 9.00
CA PHE A 714 7.95 -33.33 8.13
C PHE A 714 7.02 -32.43 8.96
N ALA A 715 7.61 -31.36 9.49
CA ALA A 715 6.91 -30.37 10.30
C ALA A 715 6.31 -29.24 9.46
N LEU A 716 5.18 -28.72 9.94
CA LEU A 716 4.62 -27.42 9.56
C LEU A 716 4.50 -26.55 10.81
N ASN A 717 4.91 -25.28 10.71
CA ASN A 717 4.73 -24.30 11.76
C ASN A 717 3.44 -23.49 11.53
N LEU A 718 2.37 -23.88 12.22
CA LEU A 718 1.01 -23.33 12.12
C LEU A 718 0.71 -22.28 13.21
N SER A 719 1.74 -21.85 13.94
CA SER A 719 1.67 -20.75 14.93
C SER A 719 1.17 -19.45 14.28
N ASN A 720 0.48 -18.61 15.05
CA ASN A 720 -0.16 -17.38 14.59
C ASN A 720 -0.06 -16.27 15.65
N VAL A 721 -0.41 -15.04 15.28
CA VAL A 721 -0.26 -13.85 16.14
C VAL A 721 -1.48 -12.93 15.96
N PRO A 722 -2.21 -12.56 17.03
CA PRO A 722 -2.12 -13.08 18.40
C PRO A 722 -2.67 -14.52 18.49
N ASN A 723 -2.31 -15.24 19.56
CA ASN A 723 -2.76 -16.61 19.80
C ASN A 723 -3.19 -16.83 21.26
N MET A 724 -4.23 -17.63 21.45
CA MET A 724 -4.52 -18.30 22.71
C MET A 724 -4.52 -19.83 22.52
N MET A 725 -4.46 -20.56 23.64
CA MET A 725 -4.60 -22.03 23.63
C MET A 725 -5.93 -22.47 22.97
N ALA A 726 -7.00 -21.68 23.09
CA ALA A 726 -8.27 -21.88 22.38
C ALA A 726 -8.12 -21.82 20.84
N THR A 727 -7.31 -20.90 20.33
CA THR A 727 -7.01 -20.72 18.89
C THR A 727 -6.20 -21.90 18.35
N SER A 728 -5.24 -22.39 19.14
CA SER A 728 -4.43 -23.55 18.81
C SER A 728 -5.22 -24.87 18.86
N ASP A 729 -6.08 -25.06 19.86
CA ASP A 729 -7.04 -26.19 19.92
C ASP A 729 -8.04 -26.15 18.75
N TYR A 730 -8.54 -24.97 18.37
CA TYR A 730 -9.44 -24.82 17.22
C TYR A 730 -8.80 -25.28 15.90
N LEU A 731 -7.56 -24.86 15.62
CA LEU A 731 -6.82 -25.30 14.42
C LEU A 731 -6.52 -26.79 14.45
N LEU A 732 -6.09 -27.31 15.61
CA LEU A 732 -5.82 -28.73 15.79
C LEU A 732 -7.07 -29.58 15.54
N THR A 733 -8.17 -29.24 16.21
CA THR A 733 -9.42 -30.01 16.22
C THR A 733 -10.17 -29.97 14.89
N ASN A 734 -10.21 -28.81 14.21
CA ASN A 734 -11.03 -28.64 13.00
C ASN A 734 -10.28 -28.88 11.68
N TYR A 735 -8.95 -28.66 11.62
CA TYR A 735 -8.20 -28.79 10.35
C TYR A 735 -7.09 -29.83 10.41
N VAL A 736 -6.30 -29.89 11.49
CA VAL A 736 -5.12 -30.78 11.51
C VAL A 736 -5.51 -32.23 11.80
N LEU A 737 -6.24 -32.52 12.89
CA LEU A 737 -6.64 -33.89 13.24
C LEU A 737 -7.56 -34.57 12.21
N PRO A 738 -8.48 -33.87 11.51
CA PRO A 738 -9.25 -34.48 10.43
C PRO A 738 -8.42 -34.91 9.22
N HIS A 739 -7.38 -34.16 8.87
CA HIS A 739 -6.70 -34.33 7.57
C HIS A 739 -5.31 -34.95 7.67
N PHE A 740 -4.55 -34.73 8.75
CA PHE A 740 -3.14 -35.13 8.84
C PHE A 740 -3.01 -36.60 9.22
N LYS A 741 -3.28 -37.49 8.26
CA LYS A 741 -3.30 -38.96 8.46
C LYS A 741 -1.94 -39.57 8.88
N ARG A 742 -0.87 -38.76 8.96
CA ARG A 742 0.48 -39.14 9.39
C ARG A 742 0.93 -38.45 10.69
N LEU A 743 0.08 -37.65 11.34
CA LEU A 743 0.44 -36.90 12.54
C LEU A 743 0.90 -37.85 13.66
N LYS A 744 2.13 -37.64 14.15
CA LYS A 744 2.71 -38.32 15.32
C LYS A 744 2.97 -37.36 16.48
N TYR A 745 3.24 -36.09 16.17
CA TYR A 745 3.72 -35.12 17.14
C TYR A 745 2.96 -33.79 17.02
N ILE A 746 2.46 -33.30 18.15
CA ILE A 746 1.96 -31.94 18.33
C ILE A 746 2.99 -31.20 19.19
N VAL A 747 3.38 -30.00 18.77
CA VAL A 747 4.21 -29.09 19.56
C VAL A 747 3.39 -27.84 19.82
N VAL A 748 3.28 -27.39 21.06
CA VAL A 748 2.43 -26.25 21.44
C VAL A 748 3.14 -25.35 22.45
N SER A 749 3.04 -24.03 22.28
CA SER A 749 3.56 -23.09 23.30
C SER A 749 2.69 -23.06 24.55
N LEU A 750 3.35 -22.97 25.69
CA LEU A 750 2.75 -22.82 27.02
C LEU A 750 3.02 -21.39 27.50
N ASP A 751 2.45 -20.43 26.78
CA ASP A 751 2.56 -19.00 27.06
C ASP A 751 1.69 -18.61 28.28
N ILE A 752 2.01 -19.17 29.45
CA ILE A 752 1.26 -19.01 30.70
C ILE A 752 1.17 -17.56 31.18
N ASP A 753 2.02 -16.68 30.66
CA ASP A 753 1.97 -15.23 30.83
C ASP A 753 0.89 -14.54 29.99
N LEU A 754 0.40 -15.16 28.90
CA LEU A 754 -0.70 -14.68 28.05
C LEU A 754 -2.06 -15.33 28.37
N TRP A 755 -2.11 -16.38 29.19
CA TRP A 755 -3.33 -17.16 29.45
C TRP A 755 -4.44 -16.41 30.22
N TYR A 756 -4.19 -15.17 30.67
CA TYR A 756 -5.20 -14.33 31.34
C TYR A 756 -6.15 -13.60 30.36
N HIS A 757 -5.85 -13.58 29.05
CA HIS A 757 -6.77 -13.03 28.05
C HIS A 757 -8.07 -13.85 27.96
N SER A 758 -9.16 -13.23 27.48
CA SER A 758 -10.47 -13.90 27.41
C SER A 758 -10.67 -14.66 26.09
N GLU A 759 -11.31 -15.84 26.15
CA GLU A 759 -11.69 -16.65 24.98
C GLU A 759 -12.57 -15.87 23.96
N THR A 760 -13.26 -14.81 24.38
CA THR A 760 -14.11 -13.93 23.56
C THR A 760 -13.41 -12.65 23.08
N GLY A 761 -12.17 -12.41 23.50
CA GLY A 761 -11.38 -11.22 23.18
C GLY A 761 -10.53 -11.33 21.91
N THR A 762 -9.82 -10.25 21.60
CA THR A 762 -9.01 -10.07 20.37
C THR A 762 -7.84 -11.05 20.21
N TYR A 763 -7.38 -11.68 21.30
CA TYR A 763 -6.32 -12.70 21.25
C TYR A 763 -6.79 -14.06 20.70
N ASN A 764 -8.09 -14.24 20.43
CA ASN A 764 -8.64 -15.45 19.83
C ASN A 764 -9.34 -15.17 18.48
N PHE A 765 -8.58 -15.27 17.39
CA PHE A 765 -9.04 -15.09 16.01
C PHE A 765 -10.34 -15.85 15.67
N PHE A 766 -10.47 -17.11 16.12
CA PHE A 766 -11.64 -17.96 15.86
C PHE A 766 -12.86 -17.66 16.75
N SER A 767 -12.80 -16.64 17.59
CA SER A 767 -13.94 -16.19 18.38
C SER A 767 -14.89 -15.30 17.58
N GLN A 768 -14.34 -14.31 16.86
CA GLN A 768 -15.11 -13.33 16.09
C GLN A 768 -14.50 -13.05 14.71
N GLU A 769 -13.19 -12.81 14.63
CA GLU A 769 -12.54 -12.27 13.43
C GLU A 769 -12.61 -13.20 12.21
N TYR A 770 -12.51 -14.52 12.41
CA TYR A 770 -12.56 -15.51 11.32
C TYR A 770 -13.80 -15.37 10.42
N ALA A 771 -14.91 -14.83 10.93
CA ALA A 771 -16.17 -14.67 10.21
C ALA A 771 -16.10 -13.59 9.10
N ASN A 772 -15.07 -12.75 9.11
CA ASN A 772 -14.82 -11.73 8.09
C ASN A 772 -14.18 -12.30 6.80
N TYR A 773 -13.70 -13.54 6.84
CA TYR A 773 -12.97 -14.17 5.73
C TYR A 773 -13.77 -15.37 5.20
N PRO A 774 -14.22 -15.35 3.93
CA PRO A 774 -15.12 -16.37 3.38
C PRO A 774 -14.65 -17.81 3.57
N GLY A 775 -13.35 -18.09 3.45
CA GLY A 775 -12.78 -19.44 3.57
C GLY A 775 -13.10 -20.13 4.89
N PHE A 776 -12.85 -19.49 6.03
CA PHE A 776 -13.13 -20.13 7.33
C PHE A 776 -14.62 -20.34 7.59
N VAL A 777 -15.49 -19.50 7.02
CA VAL A 777 -16.95 -19.67 7.08
C VAL A 777 -17.41 -20.79 6.16
N TYR A 778 -16.85 -20.85 4.95
CA TYR A 778 -17.16 -21.85 3.93
C TYR A 778 -16.72 -23.25 4.36
N ASP A 779 -15.49 -23.41 4.86
CA ASP A 779 -14.99 -24.66 5.42
C ASP A 779 -15.90 -25.17 6.54
N LYS A 780 -16.24 -24.30 7.50
CA LYS A 780 -17.14 -24.61 8.62
C LYS A 780 -18.53 -25.06 8.15
N ASN A 781 -19.05 -24.48 7.07
CA ASN A 781 -20.33 -24.86 6.47
C ASN A 781 -20.27 -26.22 5.73
N HIS A 782 -19.07 -26.69 5.36
CA HIS A 782 -18.80 -28.01 4.78
C HIS A 782 -18.22 -29.00 5.83
N ASP A 783 -18.53 -28.76 7.11
CA ASP A 783 -18.01 -29.47 8.29
C ASP A 783 -16.49 -29.70 8.27
N PHE A 784 -15.74 -28.70 7.81
CA PHE A 784 -14.29 -28.71 7.64
C PHE A 784 -13.78 -29.88 6.78
N TRP A 785 -14.51 -30.25 5.72
CA TRP A 785 -14.06 -31.21 4.69
C TRP A 785 -13.68 -32.60 5.23
N LYS A 786 -14.20 -33.00 6.41
CA LYS A 786 -13.80 -34.23 7.13
C LYS A 786 -13.96 -35.50 6.31
N ASP A 787 -15.02 -35.57 5.50
CA ASP A 787 -15.32 -36.72 4.63
C ASP A 787 -14.41 -36.76 3.38
N SER A 788 -14.19 -35.60 2.75
CA SER A 788 -13.27 -35.43 1.61
C SER A 788 -12.88 -33.97 1.44
N VAL A 789 -11.60 -33.72 1.20
CA VAL A 789 -11.06 -32.41 0.80
C VAL A 789 -11.16 -32.29 -0.73
N PRO A 790 -11.69 -31.18 -1.29
CA PRO A 790 -11.69 -30.96 -2.74
C PRO A 790 -10.26 -30.89 -3.30
N GLU A 791 -10.02 -31.49 -4.46
CA GLU A 791 -8.68 -31.54 -5.08
C GLU A 791 -8.14 -30.13 -5.38
N GLU A 792 -9.02 -29.25 -5.87
CA GLU A 792 -8.73 -27.84 -6.15
C GLU A 792 -8.45 -26.99 -4.90
N LEU A 793 -8.84 -27.39 -3.68
CA LEU A 793 -8.82 -26.48 -2.51
C LEU A 793 -7.40 -25.98 -2.18
N ALA A 794 -6.38 -26.81 -2.38
CA ALA A 794 -4.99 -26.40 -2.19
C ALA A 794 -4.57 -25.34 -3.21
N ARG A 795 -4.96 -25.49 -4.48
CA ARG A 795 -4.70 -24.50 -5.55
C ARG A 795 -5.48 -23.21 -5.31
N LEU A 796 -6.77 -23.30 -5.02
CA LEU A 796 -7.61 -22.14 -4.70
C LEU A 796 -7.08 -21.36 -3.49
N THR A 797 -6.44 -22.03 -2.52
CA THR A 797 -5.77 -21.36 -1.39
C THR A 797 -4.44 -20.72 -1.78
N GLU A 798 -3.67 -21.34 -2.67
CA GLU A 798 -2.43 -20.78 -3.22
C GLU A 798 -2.69 -19.57 -4.14
N GLU A 799 -3.81 -19.60 -4.88
CA GLU A 799 -4.24 -18.55 -5.82
C GLU A 799 -5.13 -17.44 -5.20
N SER A 800 -5.62 -17.61 -3.97
CA SER A 800 -6.40 -16.57 -3.27
C SER A 800 -5.51 -15.41 -2.82
N LEU A 801 -6.14 -14.28 -2.47
CA LEU A 801 -5.44 -13.04 -2.09
C LEU A 801 -4.37 -13.29 -1.00
N GLY A 802 -3.23 -12.61 -1.12
CA GLY A 802 -2.15 -12.65 -0.13
C GLY A 802 -1.24 -11.42 -0.26
N LEU A 803 -0.17 -11.38 0.53
CA LEU A 803 0.87 -10.35 0.46
C LEU A 803 2.21 -11.04 0.14
N GLU A 804 2.87 -10.66 -0.96
CA GLU A 804 4.07 -11.35 -1.48
C GLU A 804 5.19 -11.49 -0.44
N ALA A 805 5.45 -10.44 0.34
CA ALA A 805 6.44 -10.47 1.43
C ALA A 805 6.10 -11.50 2.54
N TYR A 806 4.83 -11.87 2.74
CA TYR A 806 4.41 -12.94 3.65
C TYR A 806 4.54 -14.33 2.99
N GLN A 807 4.39 -14.43 1.67
CA GLN A 807 4.63 -15.67 0.91
C GLN A 807 6.09 -16.10 1.00
N GLU A 808 7.03 -15.19 0.72
CA GLU A 808 8.46 -15.44 0.86
C GLU A 808 8.82 -15.83 2.31
N ARG A 809 8.28 -15.08 3.27
CA ARG A 809 8.53 -15.25 4.71
C ARG A 809 8.00 -16.57 5.27
N PHE A 810 6.95 -17.17 4.70
CA PHE A 810 6.31 -18.34 5.30
C PHE A 810 6.26 -19.61 4.43
N ILE A 811 6.15 -19.55 3.10
CA ILE A 811 5.98 -20.78 2.30
C ILE A 811 7.27 -21.61 2.24
N ALA A 812 8.39 -21.01 1.85
CA ALA A 812 9.67 -21.71 1.77
C ALA A 812 10.14 -22.31 3.12
N PRO A 813 10.10 -21.58 4.26
CA PRO A 813 10.47 -22.14 5.57
C PRO A 813 9.36 -22.96 6.26
N ARG A 814 8.24 -23.27 5.58
CA ARG A 814 7.09 -24.02 6.11
C ARG A 814 6.45 -23.41 7.38
N GLY A 815 6.37 -22.08 7.39
CA GLY A 815 5.63 -21.29 8.37
C GLY A 815 6.46 -20.75 9.54
N TYR A 816 7.77 -21.01 9.57
CA TYR A 816 8.72 -20.37 10.50
C TYR A 816 9.02 -18.93 10.06
N ASN A 817 9.18 -18.04 11.03
CA ASN A 817 9.62 -16.67 10.83
C ASN A 817 11.14 -16.55 11.09
N TYR A 818 11.88 -15.88 10.21
CA TYR A 818 13.28 -15.57 10.42
C TYR A 818 13.44 -14.18 11.06
N GLU A 819 13.90 -14.14 12.31
CA GLU A 819 14.30 -12.89 12.99
C GLU A 819 15.83 -12.78 13.16
N PRO A 820 16.42 -11.58 13.01
CA PRO A 820 17.86 -11.36 13.11
C PRO A 820 18.36 -11.36 14.57
N PRO A 821 19.68 -11.49 14.80
CA PRO A 821 20.28 -11.37 16.13
C PRO A 821 20.11 -9.95 16.70
N GLY A 822 19.53 -9.88 17.90
CA GLY A 822 19.47 -8.68 18.74
C GLY A 822 20.31 -8.87 20.00
N ASN A 823 19.74 -8.51 21.15
CA ASN A 823 20.23 -8.87 22.48
C ASN A 823 19.02 -9.13 23.39
N TRP A 824 19.20 -9.86 24.50
CA TRP A 824 18.18 -9.86 25.55
C TRP A 824 18.09 -8.46 26.15
N GLU A 825 16.87 -7.91 26.25
CA GLU A 825 16.67 -6.62 26.90
C GLU A 825 17.09 -6.68 28.37
N THR A 826 18.02 -5.82 28.77
CA THR A 826 18.60 -5.79 30.12
C THR A 826 17.68 -5.16 31.16
N ALA A 827 16.65 -4.42 30.70
CA ALA A 827 15.61 -3.84 31.52
C ALA A 827 14.24 -4.00 30.80
N PRO A 828 13.72 -5.23 30.65
CA PRO A 828 12.58 -5.53 29.77
C PRO A 828 11.29 -4.83 30.22
N SER A 829 10.37 -4.62 29.29
CA SER A 829 9.02 -4.15 29.63
C SER A 829 8.21 -5.26 30.30
N VAL A 830 7.29 -4.85 31.17
CA VAL A 830 6.21 -5.71 31.67
C VAL A 830 4.94 -5.02 31.21
N ASP A 831 4.30 -5.59 30.18
CA ASP A 831 3.31 -4.88 29.37
C ASP A 831 1.92 -4.82 30.04
N ASN A 832 1.66 -5.67 31.04
CA ASN A 832 0.41 -5.76 31.80
C ASN A 832 0.71 -6.01 33.29
N ASP A 833 -0.20 -5.66 34.20
CA ASP A 833 0.06 -5.86 35.62
C ASP A 833 0.06 -7.36 35.99
N SER A 834 1.25 -7.87 36.30
CA SER A 834 1.51 -9.20 36.84
C SER A 834 0.59 -9.63 38.00
N THR A 835 -0.02 -8.69 38.75
CA THR A 835 -0.93 -9.02 39.86
C THR A 835 -2.28 -9.61 39.44
N TRP A 836 -2.73 -9.40 38.19
CA TRP A 836 -4.08 -9.74 37.71
C TRP A 836 -4.42 -11.23 37.69
N MET A 837 -3.45 -12.13 37.84
CA MET A 837 -3.67 -13.59 37.87
C MET A 837 -4.79 -14.02 38.85
N ARG A 838 -4.96 -13.30 39.96
CA ARG A 838 -6.00 -13.61 40.97
C ARG A 838 -7.39 -13.11 40.59
N GLU A 839 -7.47 -12.05 39.79
CA GLU A 839 -8.72 -11.41 39.36
C GLU A 839 -9.23 -12.01 38.04
N LEU A 840 -8.32 -12.51 37.20
CA LEU A 840 -8.59 -13.13 35.90
C LEU A 840 -8.36 -14.65 35.89
N SER A 841 -8.39 -15.30 37.06
CA SER A 841 -8.11 -16.73 37.21
C SER A 841 -9.01 -17.65 36.38
N GLU A 842 -10.25 -17.25 36.10
CA GLU A 842 -11.17 -18.01 35.23
C GLU A 842 -10.64 -18.14 33.80
N ASN A 843 -10.05 -17.08 33.23
CA ASN A 843 -9.45 -17.09 31.89
C ASN A 843 -8.23 -18.03 31.81
N TYR A 844 -7.39 -18.01 32.86
CA TYR A 844 -6.24 -18.92 32.96
C TYR A 844 -6.68 -20.39 32.94
N TYR A 845 -7.70 -20.74 33.74
CA TYR A 845 -8.22 -22.10 33.79
C TYR A 845 -9.02 -22.49 32.54
N ALA A 846 -9.56 -21.53 31.78
CA ALA A 846 -10.08 -21.75 30.43
C ALA A 846 -8.97 -22.15 29.44
N SER A 847 -7.84 -21.44 29.46
CA SER A 847 -6.66 -21.79 28.66
C SER A 847 -6.09 -23.17 29.03
N LEU A 848 -5.98 -23.49 30.33
CA LEU A 848 -5.55 -24.82 30.79
C LEU A 848 -6.53 -25.93 30.36
N LYS A 849 -7.84 -25.67 30.37
CA LYS A 849 -8.87 -26.59 29.89
C LYS A 849 -8.72 -26.90 28.39
N HIS A 850 -8.33 -25.93 27.57
CA HIS A 850 -8.01 -26.16 26.16
C HIS A 850 -6.75 -27.02 25.98
N LEU A 851 -5.69 -26.80 26.77
CA LEU A 851 -4.54 -27.72 26.78
C LEU A 851 -4.97 -29.15 27.14
N VAL A 852 -5.78 -29.31 28.19
CA VAL A 852 -6.30 -30.63 28.61
C VAL A 852 -7.18 -31.29 27.53
N ASN A 853 -7.87 -30.51 26.68
CA ASN A 853 -8.58 -31.03 25.51
C ASN A 853 -7.62 -31.55 24.42
N ILE A 854 -6.57 -30.79 24.10
CA ILE A 854 -5.49 -31.20 23.19
C ILE A 854 -4.86 -32.51 23.68
N LEU A 855 -4.46 -32.59 24.96
CA LEU A 855 -3.82 -33.79 25.52
C LEU A 855 -4.74 -35.02 25.43
N LYS A 856 -6.02 -34.87 25.78
CA LYS A 856 -7.01 -35.95 25.69
C LYS A 856 -7.18 -36.45 24.25
N THR A 857 -7.31 -35.52 23.30
CA THR A 857 -7.59 -35.86 21.90
C THR A 857 -6.36 -36.46 21.20
N ALA A 858 -5.15 -36.09 21.63
CA ALA A 858 -3.90 -36.71 21.19
C ALA A 858 -3.69 -38.12 21.78
N GLU A 859 -3.93 -38.30 23.09
CA GLU A 859 -3.85 -39.59 23.79
C GLU A 859 -4.85 -40.62 23.23
N GLU A 860 -6.04 -40.18 22.81
CA GLU A 860 -7.02 -41.00 22.07
C GLU A 860 -6.53 -41.53 20.70
N ARG A 861 -5.36 -41.10 20.22
CA ARG A 861 -4.83 -41.33 18.86
C ARG A 861 -3.36 -41.78 18.85
N ASP A 862 -2.78 -42.08 20.01
CA ASP A 862 -1.35 -42.39 20.18
C ASP A 862 -0.41 -41.29 19.65
N ILE A 863 -0.82 -40.01 19.78
CA ILE A 863 -0.07 -38.84 19.32
C ILE A 863 0.65 -38.19 20.51
N PHE A 864 1.96 -37.98 20.38
CA PHE A 864 2.77 -37.28 21.39
C PHE A 864 2.52 -35.77 21.36
N VAL A 865 2.43 -35.15 22.54
CA VAL A 865 2.32 -33.70 22.70
C VAL A 865 3.52 -33.17 23.47
N VAL A 866 4.23 -32.19 22.91
CA VAL A 866 5.31 -31.46 23.58
C VAL A 866 4.81 -30.03 23.86
N GLY A 867 4.56 -29.73 25.14
CA GLY A 867 4.22 -28.38 25.60
C GLY A 867 5.48 -27.63 25.99
N ILE A 868 5.79 -26.51 25.32
CA ILE A 868 7.06 -25.77 25.50
C ILE A 868 6.82 -24.44 26.22
N ILE A 869 7.52 -24.22 27.33
CA ILE A 869 7.66 -22.89 27.93
C ILE A 869 8.91 -22.24 27.33
N PHE A 870 8.73 -21.18 26.54
CA PHE A 870 9.80 -20.57 25.75
C PHE A 870 10.70 -19.63 26.58
N PRO A 871 12.01 -19.55 26.26
CA PRO A 871 12.92 -18.59 26.87
C PRO A 871 12.48 -17.14 26.62
N GLN A 872 12.68 -16.30 27.64
CA GLN A 872 12.45 -14.85 27.65
C GLN A 872 13.59 -14.21 28.47
N SER A 873 13.83 -12.90 28.31
CA SER A 873 14.99 -12.22 28.90
C SER A 873 15.27 -12.62 30.36
N PRO A 874 16.48 -13.11 30.67
CA PRO A 874 16.91 -13.40 32.04
C PRO A 874 16.76 -12.21 33.00
N ALA A 875 16.67 -10.97 32.49
CA ALA A 875 16.42 -9.79 33.31
C ALA A 875 15.01 -9.72 33.93
N PHE A 876 14.04 -10.54 33.47
CA PHE A 876 12.75 -10.70 34.18
C PHE A 876 12.93 -11.21 35.62
N LYS A 877 14.07 -11.83 35.95
CA LYS A 877 14.45 -12.23 37.32
C LYS A 877 14.53 -11.06 38.30
N GLU A 878 14.86 -9.87 37.81
CA GLU A 878 14.93 -8.62 38.60
C GLU A 878 13.57 -7.90 38.68
N THR A 879 12.50 -8.52 38.19
CA THR A 879 11.13 -7.97 38.18
C THR A 879 10.17 -8.79 39.05
N GLY A 880 8.97 -8.25 39.31
CA GLY A 880 7.88 -9.01 39.92
C GLY A 880 7.20 -10.02 38.96
N SER A 881 7.56 -10.02 37.68
CA SER A 881 6.91 -10.78 36.62
C SER A 881 7.67 -12.07 36.26
N PHE A 882 6.93 -13.07 35.77
CA PHE A 882 7.50 -14.29 35.20
C PHE A 882 8.11 -14.00 33.82
N GLY A 883 7.37 -13.28 32.98
CA GLY A 883 7.76 -12.83 31.65
C GLY A 883 7.09 -11.50 31.27
N ARG A 884 7.06 -11.21 29.97
CA ARG A 884 6.59 -9.93 29.41
C ARG A 884 5.16 -9.54 29.80
N TYR A 885 4.22 -10.49 29.76
CA TYR A 885 2.80 -10.19 29.91
C TYR A 885 2.25 -10.43 31.32
N GLY A 886 3.12 -10.71 32.29
CA GLY A 886 2.79 -11.32 33.58
C GLY A 886 3.42 -12.70 33.65
N ILE A 887 2.85 -13.68 34.35
CA ILE A 887 2.09 -13.56 35.61
C ILE A 887 3.05 -13.17 36.76
N ARG A 888 2.58 -13.09 38.02
CA ARG A 888 3.51 -12.92 39.16
C ARG A 888 4.59 -14.02 39.18
N ARG A 889 5.86 -13.61 39.25
CA ARG A 889 7.03 -14.50 39.33
C ARG A 889 6.96 -15.51 40.48
N SER A 890 6.33 -15.12 41.60
CA SER A 890 6.12 -15.97 42.78
C SER A 890 4.99 -17.00 42.64
N GLU A 891 4.10 -16.84 41.65
CA GLU A 891 2.90 -17.68 41.47
C GLU A 891 3.10 -18.68 40.30
N ALA A 892 3.95 -18.34 39.31
CA ALA A 892 4.28 -19.21 38.18
C ALA A 892 4.79 -20.63 38.53
N PRO A 893 5.69 -20.86 39.52
CA PRO A 893 6.19 -22.21 39.80
C PRO A 893 5.10 -23.22 40.20
N ALA A 894 4.00 -22.77 40.82
CA ALA A 894 2.88 -23.63 41.16
C ALA A 894 2.07 -24.04 39.92
N LEU A 895 1.90 -23.11 38.97
CA LEU A 895 1.20 -23.38 37.70
C LEU A 895 2.01 -24.26 36.74
N ILE A 896 3.34 -24.08 36.71
CA ILE A 896 4.24 -24.95 35.94
C ILE A 896 4.17 -26.39 36.46
N GLU A 897 4.14 -26.59 37.78
CA GLU A 897 3.98 -27.92 38.37
C GLU A 897 2.55 -28.49 38.16
N GLU A 898 1.48 -27.67 38.20
CA GLU A 898 0.11 -28.10 37.85
C GLU A 898 0.02 -28.60 36.40
N ILE A 899 0.70 -27.95 35.45
CA ILE A 899 0.80 -28.43 34.06
C ILE A 899 1.66 -29.71 34.00
N LYS A 900 2.75 -29.79 34.76
CA LYS A 900 3.66 -30.95 34.79
C LYS A 900 2.99 -32.22 35.31
N ASP A 901 2.10 -32.10 36.30
CA ASP A 901 1.34 -33.23 36.83
C ASP A 901 0.39 -33.86 35.78
N LEU A 902 0.10 -33.17 34.67
CA LEU A 902 -0.63 -33.76 33.54
C LEU A 902 0.15 -34.90 32.86
N GLU A 903 1.49 -34.95 32.94
CA GLU A 903 2.29 -36.09 32.45
C GLU A 903 1.93 -37.40 33.14
N GLN A 904 1.50 -37.35 34.41
CA GLN A 904 1.05 -38.52 35.17
C GLN A 904 -0.27 -39.10 34.64
N LYS A 905 -1.05 -38.27 33.92
CA LYS A 905 -2.41 -38.57 33.44
C LYS A 905 -2.45 -38.84 31.94
N TYR A 906 -1.54 -38.24 31.17
CA TYR A 906 -1.43 -38.36 29.71
C TYR A 906 -0.01 -38.87 29.36
N PRO A 907 0.20 -40.19 29.30
CA PRO A 907 1.51 -40.80 28.99
C PRO A 907 2.20 -40.29 27.73
N HIS A 908 1.45 -39.75 26.75
CA HIS A 908 1.97 -39.16 25.53
C HIS A 908 2.31 -37.65 25.63
N PHE A 909 2.01 -36.97 26.75
CA PHE A 909 2.36 -35.57 26.99
C PHE A 909 3.75 -35.40 27.63
N ARG A 910 4.54 -34.42 27.18
CA ARG A 910 5.75 -33.95 27.87
C ARG A 910 5.73 -32.44 28.02
N LEU A 911 6.01 -31.96 29.23
CA LEU A 911 6.34 -30.57 29.52
C LEU A 911 7.84 -30.36 29.25
N TRP A 912 8.18 -29.35 28.45
CA TRP A 912 9.56 -28.95 28.20
C TRP A 912 9.74 -27.46 28.51
N ASP A 913 10.20 -27.18 29.72
CA ASP A 913 10.56 -25.82 30.14
C ASP A 913 11.98 -25.47 29.65
N GLU A 914 12.06 -24.61 28.62
CA GLU A 914 13.32 -23.98 28.19
C GLU A 914 13.52 -22.60 28.79
N ASN A 915 12.50 -22.02 29.45
CA ASN A 915 12.59 -20.76 30.16
C ASN A 915 13.38 -20.89 31.47
N LYS A 916 13.08 -21.94 32.24
CA LYS A 916 13.74 -22.27 33.52
C LYS A 916 13.69 -21.09 34.50
N MET A 917 12.55 -20.39 34.53
CA MET A 917 12.34 -19.13 35.28
C MET A 917 13.38 -18.03 34.95
N GLY A 918 13.99 -18.03 33.76
CA GLY A 918 15.06 -17.13 33.34
C GLY A 918 16.49 -17.62 33.65
N ASP A 919 16.67 -18.87 34.10
CA ASP A 919 17.98 -19.51 34.33
C ASP A 919 18.40 -20.43 33.16
N HIS A 920 18.04 -20.04 31.94
CA HIS A 920 18.36 -20.74 30.70
C HIS A 920 19.71 -20.33 30.07
N ASP A 921 20.15 -21.11 29.07
CA ASP A 921 21.45 -20.99 28.41
C ASP A 921 21.39 -20.44 26.97
N TYR A 922 20.34 -19.69 26.63
CA TYR A 922 20.28 -18.86 25.43
C TYR A 922 21.00 -17.53 25.68
N THR A 923 22.07 -17.25 24.93
CA THR A 923 22.88 -16.01 25.06
C THR A 923 22.18 -14.79 24.46
N ASP A 924 22.70 -13.59 24.71
CA ASP A 924 22.11 -12.34 24.19
C ASP A 924 22.00 -12.36 22.65
N GLU A 925 23.04 -12.81 21.94
CA GLU A 925 23.03 -12.97 20.47
C GLU A 925 21.96 -13.98 19.96
N MET A 926 21.48 -14.88 20.83
CA MET A 926 20.40 -15.82 20.51
C MET A 926 19.01 -15.22 20.69
N ALA A 927 18.90 -14.02 21.26
CA ALA A 927 17.65 -13.27 21.37
C ALA A 927 17.44 -12.38 20.15
N PHE A 928 16.16 -12.07 19.87
CA PHE A 928 15.77 -10.96 19.00
C PHE A 928 15.35 -9.74 19.83
N ASN A 929 14.58 -9.95 20.90
CA ASN A 929 14.05 -8.93 21.79
C ASN A 929 13.83 -9.48 23.22
N GLU A 930 13.06 -8.79 24.06
CA GLU A 930 12.74 -9.18 25.45
C GLU A 930 12.10 -10.57 25.62
N ASP A 931 11.35 -11.11 24.65
CA ASP A 931 10.63 -12.39 24.78
C ASP A 931 10.62 -13.29 23.53
N HIS A 932 11.47 -13.00 22.55
CA HIS A 932 11.62 -13.76 21.30
C HIS A 932 13.08 -14.13 21.01
N LEU A 933 13.31 -15.32 20.45
CA LEU A 933 14.64 -15.75 19.97
C LEU A 933 14.93 -15.22 18.55
N SER A 934 16.20 -15.00 18.25
CA SER A 934 16.69 -14.83 16.88
C SER A 934 16.88 -16.18 16.19
N TYR A 935 17.20 -16.18 14.89
CA TYR A 935 17.52 -17.41 14.16
C TYR A 935 18.66 -18.24 14.82
N LEU A 936 19.58 -17.61 15.56
CA LEU A 936 20.63 -18.30 16.31
C LEU A 936 20.06 -19.09 17.50
N GLY A 937 19.12 -18.49 18.24
CA GLY A 937 18.37 -19.18 19.28
C GLY A 937 17.44 -20.26 18.71
N ALA A 938 16.80 -19.99 17.57
CA ALA A 938 15.93 -20.93 16.88
C ALA A 938 16.68 -22.20 16.43
N ILE A 939 17.92 -22.08 15.96
CA ILE A 939 18.80 -23.22 15.66
C ILE A 939 19.04 -24.07 16.92
N GLN A 940 19.35 -23.43 18.06
CA GLN A 940 19.57 -24.14 19.33
C GLN A 940 18.29 -24.86 19.80
N LEU A 941 17.15 -24.18 19.82
CA LEU A 941 15.88 -24.75 20.28
C LEU A 941 15.38 -25.86 19.34
N THR A 942 15.45 -25.64 18.02
CA THR A 942 15.08 -26.66 17.01
C THR A 942 15.96 -27.92 17.12
N THR A 943 17.27 -27.77 17.36
CA THR A 943 18.19 -28.91 17.57
C THR A 943 17.84 -29.71 18.83
N ARG A 944 17.41 -29.02 19.90
CA ARG A 944 16.94 -29.66 21.13
C ARG A 944 15.59 -30.36 20.92
N LEU A 945 14.68 -29.77 20.14
CA LEU A 945 13.39 -30.36 19.77
C LEU A 945 13.58 -31.64 18.94
N ASP A 946 14.40 -31.61 17.89
CA ASP A 946 14.78 -32.81 17.12
C ASP A 946 15.33 -33.93 18.02
N SER A 947 16.21 -33.56 18.95
CA SER A 947 16.78 -34.45 19.96
C SER A 947 15.77 -34.97 21.00
N LEU A 948 14.62 -34.32 21.16
CA LEU A 948 13.51 -34.76 22.00
C LEU A 948 12.57 -35.68 21.21
N LEU A 949 12.17 -35.31 19.99
CA LEU A 949 11.35 -36.15 19.12
C LEU A 949 12.04 -37.50 18.83
N LYS A 950 13.37 -37.51 18.62
CA LYS A 950 14.21 -38.73 18.50
C LYS A 950 14.34 -39.57 19.78
N LYS A 951 13.73 -39.16 20.90
CA LYS A 951 13.56 -39.97 22.12
C LYS A 951 12.11 -40.43 22.33
N LEU A 952 11.15 -39.80 21.66
CA LEU A 952 9.72 -40.16 21.70
C LEU A 952 9.36 -41.14 20.57
N ASP A 953 10.12 -41.19 19.47
CA ASP A 953 10.00 -42.20 18.40
C ASP A 953 10.69 -43.55 18.74
N LYS A 954 10.88 -43.88 20.03
CA LYS A 954 11.67 -45.02 20.52
C LYS A 954 11.03 -45.74 21.71
#